data_AF-A0A949VXG0-F1
#
_entry.id   AF-A0A949VXG0-F1
#
_cell.length_a   1.000
_cell.length_b   1.000
_cell.length_c   1.000
_cell.angle_alpha   90.00
_cell.angle_beta   90.00
_cell.angle_gamma   90.00
#
_symmetry.space_group_name_H-M   'P 1'
#
loop_
_entity.id
_entity.type
_entity.pdbx_description
1 polymer ?
#
loop_
_entity_poly.entity_id
_entity_poly.type
_entity_poly.pdbx_seq_one_letter_code
_entity_poly.pdbx_strand_id
1 'polypeptide(L)'
;MKNKNIKLMVTIIILIFLTTGFSIMDKIPIGNNNKNVDANQNKVPVNSSVIKNSFTPIQNSMLDTCSYSWSAQTSGTTNALLTIYAVSDQIGWAAGAGPTVVKTSNGGINWTSATGTGLTGTIYNIFAWSVNDAICASNLASTSIYKTSNGGVTWAQVFNQVGGFINAVHMTSATEGYGLGDPVGGKWTVVKTTDGGNTWARMATEPTQVGAEAGWNNSFQIEGTNMWFGTSETKVYHSTNLGLTWTSAATTGTLNTYALHFSSLTNGLAGGNAMVKSTDGGSSYVSTSSPGTTGNLNGLEGYGSDWWGLRSDANVYRSINHGANWTIAYNLSGAVWQDIDFTVVSGCSKGWAVGTGGYIARMSATSVSMDTSVTVNSNDWPVGDIPLNPGNMAPKATISNYGLTNITTPFPITYKISGPVNYTSTKFDTLGAGSTKTIAFDSTFNPTDTGIYIVKIFIGGGIGSGDTLQSQFVVRAAMNTISVSLVPDGSCCFKINLFSSYGYYCDAIKITPIVPTTIISVNPVNSTTVPAIIPPAVPSVMWKSLAGSSFQQGISYLGRVCFSNTSGSFPVSFQYSTNGGVTFVSTNTVNVTCAEFIPICTDFDNRSTGPWLGRNVTITSPLPSPGSSGLATDYYLRVKDESGGSFVYATAPYAGNWINSNLGKCICWDYRLFNDGNPSASTAVAPRIAILQGFNPSLPFVWGTNPVRGAVFVSNSTTTESGGWVNTCAPIELCCNGSTLPGNSQGQWQTYPINNSCSEWTALLNNVTHLYFPVDLTSFQTELMGWDNICIENCSSNCNTSCSTSSLNVSTGFNHKTNSLYSVDTYDAYWELVSSPIAGLHVPRPAGVIPADPAWSPALTNSKWLAPVIYPHYKYPTGFGNNPPPAVPYTFQTCFCVCQDNSCISINLSVMADDSAAVYLDGVYIPSSGIISFGSPATVTLNTTLNAGEHCLQVRVRNLGGDPLGIKVQGTITGNNLVKHNCCDSTSCFTGMKFWDKNRNGIRETNEPGLQNWPIYLNGSATPSAFTDSWGLYTLCGLTSSQFYSISERTNFFWRNTTPRSYNYYLQSSEVKNFDFGNRRRFWFIGAFQTGPVVRYDGSLRAELRGSTSPYLKLDSGTIYQDSLGVMTPLFTNDVPSGNYYAVMKGNNMIETWSASTILVDTNNVDSLYNFTTSQSQAFGNNLTFVNGKWSFYIGDVTQDGAIDGSDIALIDNDATNFVTGYAVSDLNEDGVVDASDILFADNNAANFITKISP
;
A
#
# COMPACT_ATOMS: atom_id res chain seq x y z
N MET A 1 -41.17 39.33 37.45
CA MET A 1 -41.91 40.53 37.01
C MET A 1 -41.30 41.05 35.72
N LYS A 2 -42.15 41.63 34.86
CA LYS A 2 -41.97 41.93 33.43
C LYS A 2 -40.94 43.03 33.09
N ASN A 3 -40.52 43.00 31.81
CA ASN A 3 -40.43 44.10 30.82
C ASN A 3 -39.06 44.71 30.41
N LYS A 4 -38.81 44.58 29.09
CA LYS A 4 -38.54 45.63 28.07
C LYS A 4 -37.32 46.53 28.23
N ASN A 5 -36.33 46.38 27.33
CA ASN A 5 -35.76 47.45 26.47
C ASN A 5 -34.51 47.02 25.68
N ILE A 6 -34.65 46.21 24.61
CA ILE A 6 -33.56 46.00 23.61
C ILE A 6 -34.07 46.17 22.15
N LYS A 7 -35.30 46.66 21.94
CA LYS A 7 -35.90 46.82 20.60
C LYS A 7 -35.67 48.18 19.92
N LEU A 8 -34.88 49.10 20.50
CA LEU A 8 -34.69 50.46 19.95
C LEU A 8 -33.29 50.75 19.39
N MET A 9 -32.29 49.88 19.63
CA MET A 9 -30.93 50.07 19.07
C MET A 9 -30.71 49.40 17.71
N VAL A 10 -31.58 48.48 17.29
CA VAL A 10 -31.43 47.71 16.04
C VAL A 10 -32.02 48.45 14.83
N THR A 11 -32.97 49.38 15.02
CA THR A 11 -33.62 50.09 13.91
C THR A 11 -32.76 51.22 13.30
N ILE A 12 -31.76 51.74 14.02
CA ILE A 12 -30.93 52.85 13.54
C ILE A 12 -29.73 52.38 12.68
N ILE A 13 -29.29 51.12 12.85
CA ILE A 13 -28.16 50.58 12.05
C ILE A 13 -28.63 50.09 10.67
N ILE A 14 -29.92 49.75 10.51
CA ILE A 14 -30.47 49.23 9.26
C ILE A 14 -30.70 50.34 8.21
N LEU A 15 -30.78 51.62 8.60
CA LEU A 15 -31.00 52.72 7.65
C LEU A 15 -29.73 53.24 6.94
N ILE A 16 -28.54 52.82 7.36
CA ILE A 16 -27.25 53.27 6.79
C ILE A 16 -26.73 52.33 5.67
N PHE A 17 -27.30 51.12 5.55
CA PHE A 17 -26.79 50.09 4.62
C PHE A 17 -27.41 50.07 3.21
N LEU A 18 -28.32 50.99 2.87
CA LEU A 18 -29.05 50.96 1.59
C LEU A 18 -28.49 51.85 0.46
N THR A 19 -27.31 52.48 0.57
CA THR A 19 -26.88 53.49 -0.43
C THR A 19 -25.49 53.39 -1.04
N THR A 20 -24.68 52.35 -0.81
CA THR A 20 -23.38 52.24 -1.53
C THR A 20 -23.04 50.80 -1.88
N GLY A 21 -23.16 50.46 -3.17
CA GLY A 21 -22.76 49.16 -3.70
C GLY A 21 -21.25 49.03 -3.84
N PHE A 22 -20.69 47.93 -3.33
CA PHE A 22 -19.46 47.28 -3.79
C PHE A 22 -19.45 45.83 -3.26
N SER A 23 -19.09 44.89 -4.13
CA SER A 23 -18.93 43.46 -3.90
C SER A 23 -17.82 43.12 -2.91
N ILE A 24 -18.01 42.15 -1.98
CA ILE A 24 -16.94 41.33 -1.36
C ILE A 24 -17.51 40.05 -0.73
N MET A 25 -16.68 39.01 -0.87
CA MET A 25 -16.67 37.64 -0.33
C MET A 25 -16.92 37.46 1.19
N ASP A 26 -17.35 36.22 1.50
CA ASP A 26 -17.48 35.54 2.78
C ASP A 26 -16.62 36.02 3.96
N LYS A 27 -17.29 36.44 5.04
CA LYS A 27 -16.89 36.19 6.44
C LYS A 27 -18.12 36.18 7.36
N ILE A 28 -18.47 35.03 7.93
CA ILE A 28 -19.30 34.92 9.14
C ILE A 28 -18.38 34.51 10.32
N PRO A 29 -18.35 35.27 11.43
CA PRO A 29 -17.64 34.90 12.65
C PRO A 29 -18.54 34.11 13.62
N ILE A 30 -18.07 32.96 14.12
CA ILE A 30 -18.70 32.27 15.25
C ILE A 30 -18.07 32.81 16.53
N GLY A 31 -18.89 33.47 17.36
CA GLY A 31 -18.52 33.99 18.68
C GLY A 31 -18.53 32.91 19.76
N ASN A 32 -17.50 32.96 20.61
CA ASN A 32 -17.38 32.23 21.88
C ASN A 32 -18.50 32.58 22.86
N ASN A 33 -19.04 31.56 23.54
CA ASN A 33 -19.73 31.71 24.82
C ASN A 33 -19.42 30.50 25.73
N ASN A 34 -18.34 30.57 26.50
CA ASN A 34 -18.21 29.78 27.73
C ASN A 34 -18.32 30.75 28.92
N LYS A 35 -19.40 30.61 29.70
CA LYS A 35 -19.55 31.25 31.01
C LYS A 35 -18.94 30.35 32.09
N ASN A 36 -18.17 31.02 32.95
CA ASN A 36 -17.53 30.53 34.17
C ASN A 36 -18.49 29.78 35.13
N VAL A 37 -17.97 28.72 35.76
CA VAL A 37 -18.34 28.30 37.12
C VAL A 37 -17.06 28.10 37.93
N ASP A 38 -17.14 28.56 39.17
CA ASP A 38 -16.09 28.98 40.10
C ASP A 38 -15.14 27.90 40.69
N ALA A 39 -14.05 28.42 41.26
CA ALA A 39 -12.93 27.75 41.90
C ALA A 39 -13.19 27.27 43.34
N ASN A 40 -12.72 26.06 43.69
CA ASN A 40 -11.73 25.77 44.76
C ASN A 40 -11.73 24.29 45.23
N GLN A 41 -10.51 23.74 45.35
CA GLN A 41 -10.07 22.54 46.10
C GLN A 41 -10.50 21.13 45.61
N ASN A 42 -9.62 20.40 44.92
CA ASN A 42 -8.59 19.52 45.53
C ASN A 42 -7.85 18.69 44.47
N LYS A 43 -6.55 18.47 44.74
CA LYS A 43 -5.53 17.75 43.96
C LYS A 43 -6.03 16.62 43.04
N VAL A 44 -5.90 16.84 41.74
CA VAL A 44 -5.81 15.79 40.71
C VAL A 44 -4.49 16.01 39.97
N PRO A 45 -3.64 14.99 39.76
CA PRO A 45 -2.44 15.13 38.94
C PRO A 45 -2.89 15.48 37.52
N VAL A 46 -2.61 16.71 37.11
CA VAL A 46 -2.73 17.09 35.70
C VAL A 46 -1.64 16.32 34.97
N ASN A 47 -2.02 15.20 34.35
CA ASN A 47 -1.27 14.69 33.21
C ASN A 47 -1.23 15.83 32.19
N SER A 48 -0.08 16.48 32.09
CA SER A 48 0.20 17.51 31.12
C SER A 48 0.10 16.89 29.73
N SER A 49 -1.07 16.99 29.13
CA SER A 49 -1.27 16.80 27.70
C SER A 49 -0.35 17.78 26.99
N VAL A 50 0.77 17.23 26.51
CA VAL A 50 1.77 17.89 25.70
C VAL A 50 1.06 18.53 24.50
N ILE A 51 0.99 19.86 24.45
CA ILE A 51 0.90 20.55 23.15
C ILE A 51 2.26 20.28 22.49
N LYS A 52 2.33 19.19 21.72
CA LYS A 52 3.49 18.93 20.88
C LYS A 52 3.52 20.06 19.86
N ASN A 53 4.55 20.91 19.89
CA ASN A 53 4.99 21.59 18.68
C ASN A 53 5.59 20.52 17.76
N SER A 54 4.71 19.71 17.21
CA SER A 54 5.00 18.80 16.13
C SER A 54 5.09 19.67 14.89
N PHE A 55 6.31 20.10 14.57
CA PHE A 55 6.63 20.37 13.18
C PHE A 55 6.67 18.99 12.52
N THR A 56 5.51 18.49 12.07
CA THR A 56 5.52 17.45 11.07
C THR A 56 6.08 18.10 9.81
N PRO A 57 7.22 17.64 9.25
CA PRO A 57 7.39 17.77 7.82
C PRO A 57 6.14 17.10 7.23
N ILE A 58 5.30 17.86 6.53
CA ILE A 58 4.39 17.23 5.58
C ILE A 58 5.34 16.73 4.48
N GLN A 59 5.81 15.50 4.62
CA GLN A 59 6.54 14.83 3.56
C GLN A 59 5.51 14.27 2.57
N ASN A 60 5.64 14.79 1.36
CA ASN A 60 5.24 14.22 0.08
C ASN A 60 3.74 14.33 -0.23
N SER A 61 3.28 15.52 -0.63
CA SER A 61 2.42 15.53 -1.81
C SER A 61 3.32 15.25 -3.01
N MET A 62 3.23 14.03 -3.54
CA MET A 62 3.82 13.73 -4.84
C MET A 62 3.01 14.56 -5.84
N LEU A 63 3.63 15.57 -6.43
CA LEU A 63 3.18 16.06 -7.72
C LEU A 63 3.47 14.90 -8.68
N ASP A 64 2.53 13.98 -8.83
CA ASP A 64 2.60 12.94 -9.84
C ASP A 64 2.51 13.65 -11.19
N THR A 65 3.67 13.94 -11.77
CA THR A 65 3.75 14.36 -13.16
C THR A 65 4.08 13.14 -13.98
N CYS A 66 3.25 12.86 -14.97
CA CYS A 66 3.48 11.77 -15.89
C CYS A 66 4.48 12.23 -16.94
N SER A 67 5.57 11.48 -17.08
CA SER A 67 6.45 11.61 -18.24
C SER A 67 5.93 10.69 -19.34
N TYR A 68 5.45 11.30 -20.42
CA TYR A 68 4.89 10.58 -21.56
C TYR A 68 5.94 10.39 -22.66
N SER A 69 5.93 9.21 -23.26
CA SER A 69 6.72 8.88 -24.44
C SER A 69 5.84 8.19 -25.48
N TRP A 70 6.06 8.52 -26.75
CA TRP A 70 5.31 7.97 -27.87
C TRP A 70 6.21 7.11 -28.75
N SER A 71 5.71 5.97 -29.19
CA SER A 71 6.41 5.08 -30.11
C SER A 71 5.48 4.53 -31.19
N ALA A 72 5.92 4.55 -32.44
CA ALA A 72 5.22 3.91 -33.54
C ALA A 72 5.26 2.37 -33.36
N GLN A 73 4.16 1.70 -33.68
CA GLN A 73 4.01 0.25 -33.65
C GLN A 73 3.59 -0.28 -35.02
N THR A 74 3.76 -1.58 -35.24
CA THR A 74 3.29 -2.24 -36.47
C THR A 74 1.97 -2.93 -36.19
N SER A 75 0.90 -2.50 -36.87
CA SER A 75 -0.45 -3.06 -36.71
C SER A 75 -0.63 -4.41 -37.42
N GLY A 76 0.24 -4.74 -38.38
CA GLY A 76 0.12 -5.92 -39.24
C GLY A 76 -0.84 -5.75 -40.42
N THR A 77 -1.33 -4.54 -40.68
CA THR A 77 -2.21 -4.21 -41.81
C THR A 77 -1.82 -2.86 -42.42
N THR A 78 -2.16 -2.65 -43.69
CA THR A 78 -2.06 -1.35 -44.38
C THR A 78 -3.41 -0.68 -44.57
N ASN A 79 -4.51 -1.33 -44.16
CA ASN A 79 -5.83 -0.73 -44.19
C ASN A 79 -5.89 0.42 -43.17
N ALA A 80 -6.61 1.50 -43.50
CA ALA A 80 -6.79 2.60 -42.58
C ALA A 80 -7.43 2.10 -41.27
N LEU A 81 -6.84 2.43 -40.12
CA LEU A 81 -7.45 2.23 -38.82
C LEU A 81 -8.17 3.52 -38.43
N LEU A 82 -9.46 3.40 -38.12
CA LEU A 82 -10.38 4.52 -37.92
C LEU A 82 -10.76 4.71 -36.46
N THR A 83 -10.62 3.67 -35.64
CA THR A 83 -11.02 3.67 -34.22
C THR A 83 -10.11 2.78 -33.38
N ILE A 84 -9.93 3.14 -32.12
CA ILE A 84 -9.13 2.44 -31.13
C ILE A 84 -9.83 2.45 -29.77
N TYR A 85 -9.74 1.34 -29.03
CA TYR A 85 -10.17 1.27 -27.64
C TYR A 85 -9.11 0.60 -26.76
N ALA A 86 -8.66 1.29 -25.73
CA ALA A 86 -7.66 0.89 -24.76
C ALA A 86 -8.33 0.30 -23.51
N VAL A 87 -8.47 -1.04 -23.47
CA VAL A 87 -9.05 -1.76 -22.33
C VAL A 87 -8.16 -1.69 -21.10
N SER A 88 -6.84 -1.74 -21.30
CA SER A 88 -5.83 -1.60 -20.25
C SER A 88 -4.49 -1.17 -20.87
N ASP A 89 -3.43 -1.00 -20.06
CA ASP A 89 -2.10 -0.69 -20.63
C ASP A 89 -1.45 -1.87 -21.38
N GLN A 90 -2.07 -3.05 -21.31
CA GLN A 90 -1.69 -4.25 -22.05
C GLN A 90 -2.66 -4.60 -23.19
N ILE A 91 -3.95 -4.26 -23.08
CA ILE A 91 -4.98 -4.73 -24.01
C ILE A 91 -5.54 -3.54 -24.79
N GLY A 92 -5.52 -3.64 -26.11
CA GLY A 92 -6.07 -2.63 -27.02
C GLY A 92 -6.65 -3.26 -28.28
N TRP A 93 -7.69 -2.65 -28.82
CA TRP A 93 -8.41 -3.09 -30.02
C TRP A 93 -8.55 -1.94 -31.00
N ALA A 94 -8.10 -2.13 -32.25
CA ALA A 94 -8.23 -1.14 -33.30
C ALA A 94 -9.01 -1.73 -34.49
N ALA A 95 -9.79 -0.90 -35.17
CA ALA A 95 -10.56 -1.31 -36.32
C ALA A 95 -10.62 -0.22 -37.38
N GLY A 96 -11.01 -0.57 -38.61
CA GLY A 96 -11.04 0.42 -39.70
C GLY A 96 -11.54 -0.11 -41.04
N ALA A 97 -10.89 0.29 -42.14
CA ALA A 97 -11.33 0.06 -43.52
C ALA A 97 -11.49 -1.42 -43.88
N GLY A 98 -12.61 -1.76 -44.54
CA GLY A 98 -13.06 -3.16 -44.68
C GLY A 98 -13.38 -3.78 -43.30
N PRO A 99 -13.54 -5.10 -43.17
CA PRO A 99 -13.82 -5.70 -41.87
C PRO A 99 -12.57 -5.78 -40.96
N THR A 100 -11.59 -4.89 -41.15
CA THR A 100 -10.29 -4.96 -40.49
C THR A 100 -10.44 -4.67 -39.00
N VAL A 101 -10.09 -5.66 -38.18
CA VAL A 101 -9.90 -5.52 -36.74
C VAL A 101 -8.56 -6.13 -36.35
N VAL A 102 -7.80 -5.42 -35.53
CA VAL A 102 -6.55 -5.89 -34.92
C VAL A 102 -6.60 -5.69 -33.41
N LYS A 103 -5.93 -6.56 -32.65
CA LYS A 103 -5.87 -6.46 -31.20
C LYS A 103 -4.48 -6.77 -30.66
N THR A 104 -4.21 -6.26 -29.47
CA THR A 104 -3.04 -6.60 -28.68
C THR A 104 -3.44 -7.01 -27.26
N SER A 105 -2.62 -7.85 -26.63
CA SER A 105 -2.74 -8.25 -25.22
C SER A 105 -1.43 -8.10 -24.45
N ASN A 106 -0.44 -7.42 -25.05
CA ASN A 106 0.91 -7.26 -24.51
C ASN A 106 1.44 -5.82 -24.68
N GLY A 107 0.54 -4.84 -24.59
CA GLY A 107 0.89 -3.43 -24.68
C GLY A 107 1.29 -3.02 -26.09
N GLY A 108 0.75 -3.66 -27.11
CA GLY A 108 1.06 -3.35 -28.51
C GLY A 108 2.48 -3.75 -28.94
N ILE A 109 3.19 -4.57 -28.14
CA ILE A 109 4.45 -5.19 -28.60
C ILE A 109 4.18 -5.93 -29.91
N ASN A 110 3.05 -6.66 -29.97
CA ASN A 110 2.52 -7.23 -31.21
C ASN A 110 1.02 -6.92 -31.35
N TRP A 111 0.60 -6.69 -32.58
CA TRP A 111 -0.81 -6.60 -32.99
C TRP A 111 -1.16 -7.81 -33.85
N THR A 112 -2.31 -8.42 -33.57
CA THR A 112 -2.79 -9.64 -34.24
C THR A 112 -4.15 -9.37 -34.87
N SER A 113 -4.43 -9.97 -36.03
CA SER A 113 -5.74 -9.84 -36.67
C SER A 113 -6.82 -10.48 -35.79
N ALA A 114 -7.88 -9.72 -35.55
CA ALA A 114 -9.10 -10.13 -34.83
C ALA A 114 -10.35 -9.92 -35.71
N THR A 115 -10.15 -9.92 -37.04
CA THR A 115 -11.22 -9.76 -38.04
C THR A 115 -12.16 -10.96 -38.05
N GLY A 116 -11.61 -12.18 -37.95
CA GLY A 116 -12.37 -13.42 -37.86
C GLY A 116 -13.36 -13.65 -39.01
N THR A 117 -14.37 -14.48 -38.76
CA THR A 117 -15.51 -14.71 -39.67
C THR A 117 -16.78 -14.05 -39.14
N GLY A 118 -17.68 -13.63 -40.04
CA GLY A 118 -18.99 -13.07 -39.69
C GLY A 118 -19.03 -11.54 -39.61
N LEU A 119 -17.88 -10.87 -39.65
CA LEU A 119 -17.78 -9.41 -39.72
C LEU A 119 -17.74 -8.94 -41.18
N THR A 120 -18.49 -7.89 -41.51
CA THR A 120 -18.54 -7.33 -42.88
C THR A 120 -18.62 -5.79 -42.83
N GLY A 121 -18.20 -5.12 -43.91
CA GLY A 121 -18.21 -3.65 -44.00
C GLY A 121 -17.02 -2.98 -43.32
N THR A 122 -16.91 -1.66 -43.42
CA THR A 122 -15.90 -0.86 -42.72
C THR A 122 -16.31 -0.64 -41.28
N ILE A 123 -15.36 -0.77 -40.35
CA ILE A 123 -15.60 -0.56 -38.92
C ILE A 123 -15.21 0.86 -38.53
N TYR A 124 -16.16 1.63 -38.03
CA TYR A 124 -15.95 3.05 -37.69
C TYR A 124 -15.86 3.32 -36.20
N ASN A 125 -16.39 2.43 -35.37
CA ASN A 125 -16.30 2.53 -33.93
C ASN A 125 -16.20 1.12 -33.32
N ILE A 126 -15.33 0.98 -32.33
CA ILE A 126 -15.14 -0.26 -31.57
C ILE A 126 -15.10 0.06 -30.07
N PHE A 127 -15.74 -0.79 -29.29
CA PHE A 127 -15.68 -0.76 -27.84
C PHE A 127 -15.35 -2.17 -27.33
N ALA A 128 -14.37 -2.29 -26.44
CA ALA A 128 -13.94 -3.57 -25.89
C ALA A 128 -13.85 -3.50 -24.36
N TRP A 129 -14.08 -4.60 -23.66
CA TRP A 129 -13.92 -4.64 -22.19
C TRP A 129 -13.05 -5.79 -21.71
N SER A 130 -12.58 -6.63 -22.64
CA SER A 130 -11.61 -7.68 -22.37
C SER A 130 -10.79 -8.01 -23.62
N VAL A 131 -9.82 -8.92 -23.49
CA VAL A 131 -9.08 -9.48 -24.64
C VAL A 131 -9.95 -10.37 -25.54
N ASN A 132 -11.13 -10.77 -25.05
CA ASN A 132 -12.06 -11.69 -25.71
C ASN A 132 -13.35 -11.01 -26.19
N ASP A 133 -13.76 -9.94 -25.52
CA ASP A 133 -15.09 -9.36 -25.69
C ASP A 133 -15.01 -7.94 -26.24
N ALA A 134 -15.70 -7.73 -27.36
CA ALA A 134 -15.81 -6.44 -28.02
C ALA A 134 -17.12 -6.34 -28.83
N ILE A 135 -17.57 -5.10 -29.02
CA ILE A 135 -18.63 -4.73 -29.95
C ILE A 135 -18.13 -3.69 -30.92
N CYS A 136 -18.65 -3.69 -32.14
CA CYS A 136 -18.29 -2.69 -33.14
C CYS A 136 -19.45 -2.35 -34.07
N ALA A 137 -19.37 -1.17 -34.67
CA ALA A 137 -20.34 -0.67 -35.64
C ALA A 137 -19.76 -0.72 -37.07
N SER A 138 -20.56 -1.20 -38.03
CA SER A 138 -20.18 -1.23 -39.46
C SER A 138 -21.26 -0.69 -40.39
N ASN A 139 -20.85 -0.36 -41.63
CA ASN A 139 -21.73 0.11 -42.70
C ASN A 139 -21.77 -0.84 -43.92
N LEU A 140 -22.93 -1.39 -44.24
CA LEU A 140 -23.22 -1.96 -45.57
C LEU A 140 -24.69 -1.79 -45.90
N ALA A 141 -25.08 -0.72 -46.61
CA ALA A 141 -26.47 -0.36 -46.98
C ALA A 141 -27.51 -0.34 -45.82
N SER A 142 -27.04 -0.61 -44.61
CA SER A 142 -27.77 -0.88 -43.38
C SER A 142 -26.83 -0.60 -42.21
N THR A 143 -27.44 -0.15 -41.13
CA THR A 143 -26.84 0.14 -39.83
C THR A 143 -26.66 -1.16 -39.07
N SER A 144 -25.42 -1.54 -38.71
CA SER A 144 -25.13 -2.83 -38.08
C SER A 144 -24.25 -2.72 -36.84
N ILE A 145 -24.56 -3.53 -35.82
CA ILE A 145 -23.68 -3.76 -34.66
C ILE A 145 -23.29 -5.24 -34.65
N TYR A 146 -22.00 -5.50 -34.44
CA TYR A 146 -21.45 -6.84 -34.29
C TYR A 146 -20.86 -7.03 -32.90
N LYS A 147 -20.87 -8.27 -32.41
CA LYS A 147 -20.28 -8.67 -31.13
C LYS A 147 -19.38 -9.89 -31.29
N THR A 148 -18.28 -9.90 -30.55
CA THR A 148 -17.43 -11.08 -30.31
C THR A 148 -17.36 -11.36 -28.82
N SER A 149 -17.22 -12.64 -28.47
CA SER A 149 -16.87 -13.11 -27.10
C SER A 149 -15.69 -14.10 -27.09
N ASN A 150 -14.99 -14.25 -28.22
CA ASN A 150 -13.86 -15.18 -28.37
C ASN A 150 -12.63 -14.50 -29.00
N GLY A 151 -12.49 -13.20 -28.77
CA GLY A 151 -11.32 -12.44 -29.16
C GLY A 151 -11.24 -12.14 -30.65
N GLY A 152 -12.39 -12.05 -31.32
CA GLY A 152 -12.50 -11.70 -32.74
C GLY A 152 -12.27 -12.87 -33.68
N VAL A 153 -12.38 -14.11 -33.18
CA VAL A 153 -12.36 -15.31 -34.04
C VAL A 153 -13.67 -15.41 -34.82
N THR A 154 -14.80 -15.13 -34.17
CA THR A 154 -16.11 -15.03 -34.81
C THR A 154 -16.87 -13.80 -34.33
N TRP A 155 -17.58 -13.16 -35.25
CA TRP A 155 -18.44 -12.01 -34.98
C TRP A 155 -19.88 -12.34 -35.31
N ALA A 156 -20.80 -12.01 -34.40
CA ALA A 156 -22.24 -12.14 -34.59
C ALA A 156 -22.84 -10.76 -34.85
N GLN A 157 -23.66 -10.62 -35.90
CA GLN A 157 -24.46 -9.42 -36.10
C GLN A 157 -25.62 -9.43 -35.09
N VAL A 158 -25.61 -8.48 -34.16
CA VAL A 158 -26.55 -8.39 -33.03
C VAL A 158 -27.56 -7.25 -33.19
N PHE A 159 -27.35 -6.38 -34.18
CA PHE A 159 -28.28 -5.33 -34.60
C PHE A 159 -28.19 -5.11 -36.10
N ASN A 160 -29.34 -4.90 -36.74
CA ASN A 160 -29.43 -4.52 -38.15
C ASN A 160 -30.64 -3.62 -38.38
N GLN A 161 -30.44 -2.49 -39.06
CA GLN A 161 -31.50 -1.55 -39.44
C GLN A 161 -31.26 -1.02 -40.87
N VAL A 162 -32.32 -0.94 -41.67
CA VAL A 162 -32.24 -0.36 -43.01
C VAL A 162 -32.14 1.17 -42.93
N GLY A 163 -31.13 1.75 -43.58
CA GLY A 163 -30.84 3.19 -43.51
C GLY A 163 -30.13 3.60 -42.21
N GLY A 164 -29.66 4.86 -42.19
CA GLY A 164 -28.85 5.39 -41.09
C GLY A 164 -27.43 4.82 -41.05
N PHE A 165 -26.73 5.11 -39.96
CA PHE A 165 -25.36 4.65 -39.71
C PHE A 165 -25.05 4.73 -38.20
N ILE A 166 -24.65 3.63 -37.53
CA ILE A 166 -24.22 3.72 -36.12
C ILE A 166 -22.84 4.37 -36.08
N ASN A 167 -22.80 5.55 -35.47
CA ASN A 167 -21.60 6.34 -35.25
C ASN A 167 -20.77 5.80 -34.07
N ALA A 168 -21.43 5.34 -33.00
CA ALA A 168 -20.73 4.90 -31.80
C ALA A 168 -21.49 3.80 -31.04
N VAL A 169 -20.74 2.94 -30.35
CA VAL A 169 -21.24 1.90 -29.44
C VAL A 169 -20.44 1.93 -28.13
N HIS A 170 -21.11 1.68 -27.01
CA HIS A 170 -20.48 1.73 -25.70
C HIS A 170 -21.22 0.83 -24.69
N MET A 171 -20.52 0.01 -23.92
CA MET A 171 -21.12 -0.73 -22.80
C MET A 171 -20.89 0.01 -21.48
N THR A 172 -21.95 0.26 -20.71
CA THR A 172 -21.86 0.89 -19.39
C THR A 172 -21.72 -0.12 -18.26
N SER A 173 -22.07 -1.39 -18.52
CA SER A 173 -21.88 -2.52 -17.61
C SER A 173 -21.69 -3.83 -18.38
N ALA A 174 -21.55 -4.95 -17.66
CA ALA A 174 -21.50 -6.27 -18.27
C ALA A 174 -22.80 -6.66 -19.01
N THR A 175 -23.91 -5.97 -18.73
CA THR A 175 -25.24 -6.28 -19.30
C THR A 175 -25.84 -5.12 -20.09
N GLU A 176 -25.44 -3.89 -19.82
CA GLU A 176 -26.08 -2.69 -20.39
C GLU A 176 -25.13 -1.91 -21.29
N GLY A 177 -25.67 -1.38 -22.39
CA GLY A 177 -24.92 -0.62 -23.37
C GLY A 177 -25.82 0.16 -24.33
N TYR A 178 -25.21 1.11 -25.02
CA TYR A 178 -25.87 2.09 -25.86
C TYR A 178 -25.13 2.25 -27.19
N GLY A 179 -25.89 2.49 -28.24
CA GLY A 179 -25.38 2.84 -29.56
C GLY A 179 -26.08 4.10 -30.07
N LEU A 180 -25.34 4.94 -30.76
CA LEU A 180 -25.84 6.17 -31.37
C LEU A 180 -25.55 6.14 -32.86
N GLY A 181 -26.52 6.52 -33.67
CA GLY A 181 -26.41 6.56 -35.13
C GLY A 181 -27.23 7.65 -35.79
N ASP A 182 -26.95 7.83 -37.08
CA ASP A 182 -27.61 8.82 -37.93
C ASP A 182 -29.12 8.63 -37.99
N PRO A 183 -29.88 9.71 -38.26
CA PRO A 183 -31.32 9.66 -38.24
C PRO A 183 -31.94 8.72 -39.28
N VAL A 184 -32.98 7.99 -38.87
CA VAL A 184 -33.83 7.15 -39.74
C VAL A 184 -35.29 7.49 -39.47
N GLY A 185 -36.00 7.92 -40.52
CA GLY A 185 -37.39 8.37 -40.38
C GLY A 185 -37.51 9.68 -39.59
N GLY A 186 -36.51 10.57 -39.67
CA GLY A 186 -36.52 11.88 -39.01
C GLY A 186 -36.20 11.85 -37.50
N LYS A 187 -35.85 10.70 -36.93
CA LYS A 187 -35.38 10.56 -35.54
C LYS A 187 -33.96 10.00 -35.53
N TRP A 188 -33.11 10.54 -34.65
CA TRP A 188 -31.78 9.98 -34.38
C TRP A 188 -31.89 8.49 -34.04
N THR A 189 -30.90 7.68 -34.43
CA THR A 189 -30.90 6.27 -34.04
C THR A 189 -30.22 6.13 -32.69
N VAL A 190 -30.97 5.80 -31.63
CA VAL A 190 -30.42 5.49 -30.31
C VAL A 190 -30.84 4.09 -29.96
N VAL A 191 -29.89 3.18 -29.79
CA VAL A 191 -30.15 1.77 -29.48
C VAL A 191 -29.61 1.40 -28.12
N LYS A 192 -30.29 0.48 -27.43
CA LYS A 192 -29.94 -0.01 -26.11
C LYS A 192 -29.91 -1.54 -26.08
N THR A 193 -28.98 -2.08 -25.31
CA THR A 193 -28.93 -3.49 -24.90
C THR A 193 -29.09 -3.59 -23.38
N THR A 194 -29.68 -4.69 -22.91
CA THR A 194 -29.77 -5.07 -21.49
C THR A 194 -29.28 -6.50 -21.20
N ASP A 195 -28.78 -7.21 -22.21
CA ASP A 195 -28.32 -8.61 -22.11
C ASP A 195 -26.82 -8.79 -22.44
N GLY A 196 -26.04 -7.73 -22.31
CA GLY A 196 -24.59 -7.72 -22.57
C GLY A 196 -24.24 -7.54 -24.05
N GLY A 197 -25.14 -6.95 -24.84
CA GLY A 197 -24.93 -6.66 -26.27
C GLY A 197 -25.26 -7.84 -27.17
N ASN A 198 -26.03 -8.83 -26.69
CA ASN A 198 -26.50 -9.93 -27.53
C ASN A 198 -27.70 -9.51 -28.37
N THR A 199 -28.55 -8.62 -27.84
CA THR A 199 -29.66 -8.00 -28.58
C THR A 199 -29.72 -6.49 -28.34
N TRP A 200 -30.15 -5.75 -29.36
CA TRP A 200 -30.26 -4.30 -29.33
C TRP A 200 -31.61 -3.85 -29.86
N ALA A 201 -32.21 -2.86 -29.21
CA ALA A 201 -33.47 -2.27 -29.63
C ALA A 201 -33.35 -0.74 -29.70
N ARG A 202 -34.03 -0.12 -30.67
CA ARG A 202 -34.17 1.34 -30.71
C ARG A 202 -34.92 1.83 -29.47
N MET A 203 -34.48 2.93 -28.89
CA MET A 203 -35.14 3.58 -27.78
C MET A 203 -36.37 4.35 -28.27
N ALA A 204 -37.43 4.39 -27.48
CA ALA A 204 -38.62 5.19 -27.81
C ALA A 204 -38.35 6.70 -27.75
N THR A 205 -37.34 7.11 -27.00
CA THR A 205 -36.99 8.50 -26.64
C THR A 205 -35.94 9.13 -27.55
N GLU A 206 -35.84 8.65 -28.79
CA GLU A 206 -34.90 9.18 -29.78
C GLU A 206 -35.17 10.65 -30.09
N PRO A 207 -34.14 11.53 -30.03
CA PRO A 207 -34.32 12.93 -30.36
C PRO A 207 -34.71 13.08 -31.83
N THR A 208 -35.56 14.06 -32.12
CA THR A 208 -35.96 14.38 -33.50
C THR A 208 -34.79 15.08 -34.21
N GLN A 209 -34.55 14.69 -35.47
CA GLN A 209 -33.57 15.34 -36.33
C GLN A 209 -34.05 16.75 -36.67
N VAL A 210 -33.17 17.75 -36.55
CA VAL A 210 -33.49 19.12 -36.93
C VAL A 210 -32.91 19.43 -38.31
N GLY A 211 -33.73 19.38 -39.36
CA GLY A 211 -33.21 19.56 -40.73
C GLY A 211 -32.52 18.30 -41.24
N ALA A 212 -31.26 18.39 -41.65
CA ALA A 212 -30.51 17.28 -42.26
C ALA A 212 -29.24 16.90 -41.47
N GLU A 213 -29.25 17.10 -40.14
CA GLU A 213 -28.08 16.83 -39.28
C GLU A 213 -27.69 15.34 -39.29
N ALA A 214 -26.39 15.07 -39.25
CA ALA A 214 -25.80 13.73 -39.12
C ALA A 214 -24.78 13.68 -37.96
N GLY A 215 -24.47 12.48 -37.48
CA GLY A 215 -23.54 12.26 -36.37
C GLY A 215 -22.09 12.07 -36.82
N TRP A 216 -21.19 11.93 -35.85
CA TRP A 216 -19.77 11.68 -36.09
C TRP A 216 -19.23 10.60 -35.14
N ASN A 217 -18.34 9.75 -35.65
CA ASN A 217 -17.89 8.53 -34.96
C ASN A 217 -17.19 8.78 -33.62
N ASN A 218 -16.39 9.83 -33.54
CA ASN A 218 -15.59 10.15 -32.34
C ASN A 218 -16.26 11.24 -31.49
N SER A 219 -17.55 11.50 -31.76
CA SER A 219 -18.33 12.57 -31.17
C SER A 219 -19.44 12.01 -30.29
N PHE A 220 -19.11 11.02 -29.48
CA PHE A 220 -20.03 10.37 -28.55
C PHE A 220 -19.30 9.97 -27.28
N GLN A 221 -19.87 10.30 -26.13
CA GLN A 221 -19.36 9.85 -24.84
C GLN A 221 -20.49 9.59 -23.87
N ILE A 222 -20.30 8.58 -23.02
CA ILE A 222 -21.14 8.31 -21.86
C ILE A 222 -20.28 8.41 -20.61
N GLU A 223 -20.70 9.20 -19.62
CA GLU A 223 -20.08 9.29 -18.29
C GLU A 223 -21.16 9.29 -17.21
N GLY A 224 -21.18 8.23 -16.40
CA GLY A 224 -22.27 7.98 -15.46
C GLY A 224 -23.60 7.87 -16.19
N THR A 225 -24.55 8.77 -15.90
CA THR A 225 -25.84 8.83 -16.60
C THR A 225 -25.87 9.85 -17.74
N ASN A 226 -24.76 10.55 -17.98
CA ASN A 226 -24.71 11.57 -19.01
C ASN A 226 -24.30 10.97 -20.35
N MET A 227 -24.95 11.42 -21.41
CA MET A 227 -24.58 11.11 -22.79
C MET A 227 -24.44 12.41 -23.56
N TRP A 228 -23.33 12.57 -24.28
CA TRP A 228 -23.14 13.68 -25.20
C TRP A 228 -22.92 13.16 -26.60
N PHE A 229 -23.49 13.84 -27.59
CA PHE A 229 -23.10 13.65 -28.97
C PHE A 229 -23.12 14.92 -29.81
N GLY A 230 -22.08 15.08 -30.61
CA GLY A 230 -21.97 16.18 -31.54
C GLY A 230 -22.53 15.84 -32.91
N THR A 231 -22.82 16.88 -33.68
CA THR A 231 -23.47 16.73 -34.99
C THR A 231 -22.71 17.45 -36.10
N SER A 232 -23.18 17.29 -37.34
CA SER A 232 -22.75 18.05 -38.52
C SER A 232 -23.31 19.47 -38.57
N GLU A 233 -24.13 19.85 -37.58
CA GLU A 233 -24.59 21.22 -37.36
C GLU A 233 -23.95 21.81 -36.11
N THR A 234 -24.11 23.12 -35.89
CA THR A 234 -23.53 23.87 -34.76
C THR A 234 -24.17 23.51 -33.41
N LYS A 235 -24.16 22.22 -33.03
CA LYS A 235 -24.93 21.69 -31.91
C LYS A 235 -24.31 20.41 -31.32
N VAL A 236 -24.37 20.31 -30.00
CA VAL A 236 -24.18 19.07 -29.24
C VAL A 236 -25.47 18.74 -28.49
N TYR A 237 -25.92 17.49 -28.60
CA TYR A 237 -26.99 16.93 -27.81
C TYR A 237 -26.43 16.40 -26.48
N HIS A 238 -27.20 16.59 -25.42
CA HIS A 238 -26.86 16.16 -24.07
C HIS A 238 -28.07 15.51 -23.42
N SER A 239 -27.84 14.35 -22.82
CA SER A 239 -28.77 13.68 -21.93
C SER A 239 -28.11 13.52 -20.57
N THR A 240 -28.87 13.67 -19.48
CA THR A 240 -28.42 13.44 -18.09
C THR A 240 -28.94 12.13 -17.51
N ASN A 241 -29.65 11.35 -18.33
CA ASN A 241 -30.50 10.24 -17.94
C ASN A 241 -30.43 9.06 -18.92
N LEU A 242 -29.25 8.82 -19.49
CA LEU A 242 -28.99 7.71 -20.41
C LEU A 242 -29.92 7.67 -21.65
N GLY A 243 -30.18 8.84 -22.23
CA GLY A 243 -30.84 8.98 -23.53
C GLY A 243 -32.36 8.99 -23.47
N LEU A 244 -32.96 9.15 -22.28
CA LEU A 244 -34.41 9.22 -22.10
C LEU A 244 -34.97 10.60 -22.37
N THR A 245 -34.19 11.64 -22.08
CA THR A 245 -34.47 12.99 -22.57
C THR A 245 -33.20 13.61 -23.08
N TRP A 246 -33.35 14.46 -24.10
CA TRP A 246 -32.25 15.16 -24.74
C TRP A 246 -32.50 16.65 -24.72
N THR A 247 -31.49 17.40 -24.28
CA THR A 247 -31.34 18.82 -24.57
C THR A 247 -30.25 19.00 -25.61
N SER A 248 -30.12 20.20 -26.16
CA SER A 248 -29.01 20.50 -27.04
C SER A 248 -28.53 21.92 -26.85
N ALA A 249 -27.22 22.14 -26.95
CA ALA A 249 -26.60 23.45 -26.87
C ALA A 249 -25.86 23.78 -28.16
N ALA A 250 -25.89 25.06 -28.55
CA ALA A 250 -25.22 25.53 -29.75
C ALA A 250 -23.70 25.59 -29.56
N THR A 251 -22.95 25.03 -30.51
CA THR A 251 -21.49 25.12 -30.56
C THR A 251 -21.05 26.29 -31.44
N THR A 252 -21.50 27.50 -31.11
CA THR A 252 -21.29 28.71 -31.91
C THR A 252 -19.81 28.90 -32.26
N GLY A 253 -19.50 28.92 -33.56
CA GLY A 253 -18.12 29.02 -34.08
C GLY A 253 -17.53 27.69 -34.57
N THR A 254 -18.20 26.55 -34.36
CA THR A 254 -17.87 25.29 -35.03
C THR A 254 -19.11 24.64 -35.63
N LEU A 255 -19.09 24.43 -36.95
CA LEU A 255 -20.19 23.81 -37.70
C LEU A 255 -20.26 22.31 -37.50
N ASN A 256 -19.12 21.63 -37.44
CA ASN A 256 -19.06 20.18 -37.25
C ASN A 256 -18.39 19.89 -35.92
N THR A 257 -18.98 18.99 -35.14
CA THR A 257 -18.34 18.44 -33.94
C THR A 257 -17.87 17.04 -34.27
N TYR A 258 -16.72 16.92 -34.93
CA TYR A 258 -16.13 15.65 -35.37
C TYR A 258 -15.68 14.77 -34.20
N ALA A 259 -15.24 15.42 -33.11
CA ALA A 259 -14.88 14.75 -31.88
C ALA A 259 -15.38 15.54 -30.67
N LEU A 260 -15.67 14.85 -29.57
CA LEU A 260 -15.91 15.48 -28.28
C LEU A 260 -15.31 14.64 -27.16
N HIS A 261 -14.95 15.31 -26.07
CA HIS A 261 -14.54 14.65 -24.85
C HIS A 261 -14.83 15.50 -23.62
N PHE A 262 -15.36 14.87 -22.59
CA PHE A 262 -15.62 15.40 -21.26
C PHE A 262 -14.67 14.74 -20.27
N SER A 263 -13.74 15.53 -19.73
CA SER A 263 -12.80 15.06 -18.69
C SER A 263 -13.42 15.03 -17.29
N SER A 264 -14.66 15.53 -17.16
CA SER A 264 -15.49 15.55 -15.96
C SER A 264 -16.93 15.87 -16.36
N LEU A 265 -17.89 15.70 -15.45
CA LEU A 265 -19.30 16.01 -15.70
C LEU A 265 -19.57 17.49 -16.06
N THR A 266 -18.61 18.40 -15.84
CA THR A 266 -18.78 19.82 -16.15
C THR A 266 -17.84 20.32 -17.25
N ASN A 267 -16.63 19.77 -17.35
CA ASN A 267 -15.61 20.24 -18.30
C ASN A 267 -15.53 19.34 -19.53
N GLY A 268 -15.84 19.90 -20.70
CA GLY A 268 -15.80 19.20 -21.99
C GLY A 268 -15.27 20.07 -23.13
N LEU A 269 -14.69 19.43 -24.13
CA LEU A 269 -14.30 20.03 -25.41
C LEU A 269 -15.09 19.37 -26.53
N ALA A 270 -15.48 20.19 -27.51
CA ALA A 270 -16.08 19.76 -28.76
C ALA A 270 -15.26 20.36 -29.91
N GLY A 271 -14.77 19.50 -30.80
CA GLY A 271 -13.78 19.80 -31.81
C GLY A 271 -14.32 19.71 -33.23
N GLY A 272 -14.01 20.73 -34.03
CA GLY A 272 -14.28 20.82 -35.46
C GLY A 272 -13.07 21.37 -36.22
N ASN A 273 -13.32 22.31 -37.16
CA ASN A 273 -12.25 23.18 -37.68
C ASN A 273 -11.71 24.10 -36.58
N ALA A 274 -12.61 24.58 -35.71
CA ALA A 274 -12.35 25.30 -34.47
C ALA A 274 -12.71 24.43 -33.27
N MET A 275 -12.40 24.89 -32.05
CA MET A 275 -12.71 24.17 -30.83
C MET A 275 -13.54 25.03 -29.88
N VAL A 276 -14.53 24.40 -29.26
CA VAL A 276 -15.36 25.02 -28.22
C VAL A 276 -15.23 24.23 -26.91
N LYS A 277 -15.48 24.91 -25.79
CA LYS A 277 -15.39 24.37 -24.44
C LYS A 277 -16.70 24.57 -23.69
N SER A 278 -17.08 23.55 -22.94
CA SER A 278 -18.10 23.61 -21.90
C SER A 278 -17.44 23.58 -20.53
N THR A 279 -17.97 24.35 -19.59
CA THR A 279 -17.64 24.29 -18.14
C THR A 279 -18.86 23.99 -17.28
N ASP A 280 -20.00 23.66 -17.89
CA ASP A 280 -21.31 23.43 -17.25
C ASP A 280 -21.98 22.13 -17.72
N GLY A 281 -21.18 21.17 -18.20
CA GLY A 281 -21.64 19.84 -18.57
C GLY A 281 -22.35 19.77 -19.92
N GLY A 282 -22.10 20.71 -20.82
CA GLY A 282 -22.68 20.74 -22.16
C GLY A 282 -23.95 21.58 -22.25
N SER A 283 -24.29 22.33 -21.19
CA SER A 283 -25.42 23.27 -21.20
C SER A 283 -25.11 24.49 -22.06
N SER A 284 -23.84 24.90 -22.12
CA SER A 284 -23.37 25.96 -23.02
C SER A 284 -21.94 25.71 -23.50
N TYR A 285 -21.60 26.29 -24.66
CA TYR A 285 -20.27 26.18 -25.27
C TYR A 285 -19.72 27.55 -25.63
N VAL A 286 -18.44 27.76 -25.32
CA VAL A 286 -17.70 28.98 -25.65
C VAL A 286 -16.46 28.64 -26.49
N SER A 287 -16.14 29.49 -27.48
CA SER A 287 -14.93 29.29 -28.29
C SER A 287 -13.68 29.29 -27.41
N THR A 288 -12.73 28.41 -27.73
CA THR A 288 -11.46 28.30 -27.01
C THR A 288 -10.29 28.08 -27.97
N SER A 289 -9.06 28.08 -27.46
CA SER A 289 -7.85 27.85 -28.25
C SER A 289 -7.85 26.44 -28.83
N SER A 290 -7.66 26.30 -30.14
CA SER A 290 -7.58 25.00 -30.82
C SER A 290 -6.11 24.62 -31.11
N PRO A 291 -5.69 23.36 -30.92
CA PRO A 291 -4.36 22.91 -31.33
C PRO A 291 -4.25 22.94 -32.85
N GLY A 292 -3.12 23.36 -33.44
CA GLY A 292 -2.89 23.29 -34.89
C GLY A 292 -3.88 24.08 -35.77
N THR A 293 -3.64 24.10 -37.09
CA THR A 293 -4.48 24.85 -38.06
C THR A 293 -4.89 24.05 -39.30
N THR A 294 -4.43 22.81 -39.45
CA THR A 294 -4.63 22.01 -40.67
C THR A 294 -5.56 20.83 -40.41
N GLY A 295 -6.65 20.73 -41.17
CA GLY A 295 -7.61 19.61 -41.06
C GLY A 295 -8.54 19.67 -39.84
N ASN A 296 -9.42 18.68 -39.73
CA ASN A 296 -10.43 18.59 -38.67
C ASN A 296 -9.86 17.99 -37.38
N LEU A 297 -10.43 18.35 -36.23
CA LEU A 297 -10.19 17.66 -34.96
C LEU A 297 -10.88 16.29 -34.97
N ASN A 298 -10.13 15.24 -35.26
CA ASN A 298 -10.67 13.88 -35.44
C ASN A 298 -10.72 13.09 -34.14
N GLY A 299 -9.95 13.46 -33.12
CA GLY A 299 -9.92 12.76 -31.83
C GLY A 299 -9.63 13.74 -30.69
N LEU A 300 -10.32 13.56 -29.57
CA LEU A 300 -10.13 14.29 -28.34
C LEU A 300 -10.19 13.28 -27.19
N GLU A 301 -9.27 13.41 -26.24
CA GLU A 301 -9.20 12.53 -25.07
C GLU A 301 -8.54 13.31 -23.92
N GLY A 302 -8.78 12.94 -22.67
CA GLY A 302 -8.15 13.63 -21.55
C GLY A 302 -8.69 13.31 -20.18
N TYR A 303 -7.86 13.51 -19.17
CA TYR A 303 -8.21 13.33 -17.77
C TYR A 303 -7.74 14.54 -16.96
N GLY A 304 -8.65 15.13 -16.17
CA GLY A 304 -8.36 16.31 -15.36
C GLY A 304 -7.90 17.51 -16.21
N SER A 305 -6.66 17.96 -15.99
CA SER A 305 -6.06 19.08 -16.72
C SER A 305 -5.23 18.66 -17.93
N ASP A 306 -4.99 17.36 -18.13
CA ASP A 306 -4.18 16.79 -19.21
C ASP A 306 -5.08 16.32 -20.35
N TRP A 307 -4.99 17.00 -21.49
CA TRP A 307 -5.87 16.83 -22.64
C TRP A 307 -5.04 16.58 -23.89
N TRP A 308 -5.59 15.78 -24.78
CA TRP A 308 -4.94 15.32 -25.99
C TRP A 308 -5.89 15.54 -27.17
N GLY A 309 -5.31 15.84 -28.33
CA GLY A 309 -6.08 16.15 -29.52
C GLY A 309 -5.34 15.71 -30.76
N LEU A 310 -6.11 15.20 -31.72
CA LEU A 310 -5.63 14.81 -33.04
C LEU A 310 -6.26 15.71 -34.09
N ARG A 311 -5.45 16.12 -35.07
CA ARG A 311 -5.98 16.63 -36.33
C ARG A 311 -5.81 15.60 -37.43
N SER A 312 -6.44 15.85 -38.58
CA SER A 312 -6.18 15.13 -39.83
C SER A 312 -4.77 15.40 -40.39
N ASP A 313 -3.75 15.27 -39.55
CA ASP A 313 -2.34 15.46 -39.85
C ASP A 313 -1.46 14.48 -39.06
N ALA A 314 -0.14 14.68 -39.15
CA ALA A 314 0.86 13.82 -38.54
C ALA A 314 1.07 14.05 -37.03
N ASN A 315 0.39 15.02 -36.42
CA ASN A 315 0.67 15.49 -35.07
C ASN A 315 -0.33 14.93 -34.04
N VAL A 316 0.20 14.62 -32.86
CA VAL A 316 -0.58 14.47 -31.62
C VAL A 316 -0.31 15.69 -30.76
N TYR A 317 -1.37 16.39 -30.38
CA TYR A 317 -1.29 17.59 -29.57
C TYR A 317 -1.63 17.30 -28.11
N ARG A 318 -1.02 18.07 -27.20
CA ARG A 318 -1.24 17.98 -25.76
C ARG A 318 -1.42 19.35 -25.13
N SER A 319 -2.36 19.43 -24.20
CA SER A 319 -2.61 20.56 -23.31
C SER A 319 -2.50 20.10 -21.86
N ILE A 320 -1.82 20.85 -21.00
CA ILE A 320 -1.72 20.57 -19.55
C ILE A 320 -2.58 21.51 -18.67
N ASN A 321 -3.41 22.35 -19.29
CA ASN A 321 -4.17 23.41 -18.64
C ASN A 321 -5.64 23.45 -19.09
N HIS A 322 -6.29 22.29 -19.14
CA HIS A 322 -7.71 22.15 -19.50
C HIS A 322 -8.08 22.69 -20.90
N GLY A 323 -7.22 22.44 -21.89
CA GLY A 323 -7.44 22.81 -23.28
C GLY A 323 -7.14 24.27 -23.62
N ALA A 324 -6.55 25.04 -22.70
CA ALA A 324 -6.30 26.47 -22.89
C ALA A 324 -5.02 26.79 -23.67
N ASN A 325 -4.03 25.90 -23.71
CA ASN A 325 -2.85 26.01 -24.56
C ASN A 325 -2.41 24.62 -25.03
N TRP A 326 -1.96 24.52 -26.28
CA TRP A 326 -1.61 23.25 -26.91
C TRP A 326 -0.19 23.24 -27.45
N THR A 327 0.46 22.09 -27.34
CA THR A 327 1.81 21.81 -27.85
C THR A 327 1.81 20.50 -28.64
N ILE A 328 2.71 20.35 -29.59
CA ILE A 328 2.91 19.06 -30.30
C ILE A 328 3.66 18.13 -29.35
N ALA A 329 3.02 17.02 -28.96
CA ALA A 329 3.60 16.01 -28.09
C ALA A 329 4.22 14.85 -28.86
N TYR A 330 3.73 14.57 -30.07
CA TYR A 330 4.29 13.55 -30.96
C TYR A 330 4.02 13.91 -32.42
N ASN A 331 4.95 13.51 -33.31
CA ASN A 331 4.81 13.66 -34.75
C ASN A 331 5.32 12.38 -35.43
N LEU A 332 4.56 11.87 -36.39
CA LEU A 332 4.97 10.75 -37.23
C LEU A 332 4.71 11.10 -38.69
N SER A 333 5.77 11.40 -39.45
CA SER A 333 5.67 11.77 -40.86
C SER A 333 4.90 10.72 -41.68
N GLY A 334 3.94 11.19 -42.48
CA GLY A 334 3.06 10.35 -43.30
C GLY A 334 1.84 9.79 -42.57
N ALA A 335 1.78 9.84 -41.24
CA ALA A 335 0.59 9.48 -40.50
C ALA A 335 -0.51 10.54 -40.66
N VAL A 336 -1.76 10.07 -40.75
CA VAL A 336 -2.96 10.89 -40.61
C VAL A 336 -3.79 10.24 -39.52
N TRP A 337 -3.75 10.80 -38.33
CA TRP A 337 -4.41 10.23 -37.15
C TRP A 337 -5.93 10.39 -37.25
N GLN A 338 -6.65 9.34 -36.83
CA GLN A 338 -8.10 9.23 -36.91
C GLN A 338 -8.74 9.14 -35.54
N ASP A 339 -8.11 8.42 -34.60
CA ASP A 339 -8.66 8.22 -33.25
C ASP A 339 -7.56 8.01 -32.21
N ILE A 340 -7.87 8.33 -30.95
CA ILE A 340 -6.98 8.25 -29.80
C ILE A 340 -7.79 7.87 -28.57
N ASP A 341 -7.32 6.87 -27.82
CA ASP A 341 -8.00 6.41 -26.62
C ASP A 341 -6.99 5.95 -25.57
N PHE A 342 -7.29 6.26 -24.30
CA PHE A 342 -6.40 6.00 -23.18
C PHE A 342 -7.12 5.37 -21.98
N THR A 343 -6.41 4.48 -21.29
CA THR A 343 -6.72 4.10 -19.90
C THR A 343 -5.85 4.89 -18.93
N VAL A 344 -6.35 5.13 -17.71
CA VAL A 344 -5.52 5.69 -16.63
C VAL A 344 -4.95 4.56 -15.79
N VAL A 345 -3.61 4.46 -15.72
CA VAL A 345 -2.88 3.49 -14.89
C VAL A 345 -1.90 4.23 -14.00
N SER A 346 -2.06 4.07 -12.67
CA SER A 346 -1.24 4.78 -11.67
C SER A 346 -1.26 6.30 -11.84
N GLY A 347 -2.42 6.88 -12.16
CA GLY A 347 -2.60 8.32 -12.35
C GLY A 347 -2.14 8.87 -13.70
N CYS A 348 -1.55 8.04 -14.57
CA CYS A 348 -1.08 8.45 -15.89
C CYS A 348 -1.89 7.83 -17.02
N SER A 349 -2.19 8.63 -18.05
CA SER A 349 -2.80 8.13 -19.28
C SER A 349 -1.84 7.18 -20.01
N LYS A 350 -2.34 6.05 -20.48
CA LYS A 350 -1.60 5.12 -21.34
C LYS A 350 -2.56 4.58 -22.39
N GLY A 351 -2.12 4.44 -23.62
CA GLY A 351 -2.96 3.89 -24.68
C GLY A 351 -2.39 4.16 -26.05
N TRP A 352 -3.25 4.41 -27.03
CA TRP A 352 -2.84 4.39 -28.44
C TRP A 352 -3.54 5.44 -29.27
N ALA A 353 -2.89 5.83 -30.36
CA ALA A 353 -3.48 6.57 -31.47
C ALA A 353 -3.40 5.74 -32.75
N VAL A 354 -4.40 5.83 -33.62
CA VAL A 354 -4.49 5.07 -34.88
C VAL A 354 -4.80 5.97 -36.06
N GLY A 355 -4.36 5.57 -37.26
CA GLY A 355 -4.46 6.40 -38.45
C GLY A 355 -4.57 5.64 -39.78
N THR A 356 -4.65 6.43 -40.86
CA THR A 356 -4.75 5.90 -42.23
C THR A 356 -3.52 5.07 -42.62
N GLY A 357 -3.63 4.07 -43.47
CA GLY A 357 -2.46 3.27 -43.88
C GLY A 357 -1.97 2.28 -42.81
N GLY A 358 -2.78 2.00 -41.79
CA GLY A 358 -2.47 1.07 -40.71
C GLY A 358 -1.55 1.62 -39.63
N TYR A 359 -1.31 2.94 -39.61
CA TYR A 359 -0.48 3.56 -38.57
C TYR A 359 -1.10 3.38 -37.19
N ILE A 360 -0.25 3.04 -36.24
CA ILE A 360 -0.60 2.93 -34.83
C ILE A 360 0.60 3.39 -34.00
N ALA A 361 0.36 4.18 -32.96
CA ALA A 361 1.37 4.63 -32.03
C ALA A 361 0.90 4.43 -30.60
N ARG A 362 1.82 4.01 -29.72
CA ARG A 362 1.58 3.81 -28.30
C ARG A 362 2.09 5.00 -27.51
N MET A 363 1.26 5.48 -26.58
CA MET A 363 1.69 6.33 -25.49
C MET A 363 2.00 5.50 -24.26
N SER A 364 3.26 5.55 -23.84
CA SER A 364 3.71 5.00 -22.57
C SER A 364 3.92 6.14 -21.57
N ALA A 365 3.64 5.87 -20.30
CA ALA A 365 3.85 6.84 -19.23
C ALA A 365 4.68 6.21 -18.10
N THR A 366 5.63 6.97 -17.59
CA THR A 366 6.26 6.71 -16.30
C THR A 366 5.78 7.77 -15.31
N SER A 367 5.28 7.34 -14.16
CA SER A 367 4.99 8.23 -13.04
C SER A 367 6.32 8.81 -12.56
N VAL A 368 6.49 10.13 -12.70
CA VAL A 368 7.63 10.84 -12.11
C VAL A 368 7.15 11.43 -10.80
N SER A 369 7.57 10.81 -9.70
CA SER A 369 7.41 11.39 -8.37
C SER A 369 8.24 12.67 -8.29
N MET A 370 7.60 13.83 -8.28
CA MET A 370 8.28 15.08 -7.91
C MET A 370 8.44 15.11 -6.38
N ASP A 371 9.68 15.09 -5.93
CA ASP A 371 10.03 15.29 -4.52
C ASP A 371 10.33 16.78 -4.31
N THR A 372 9.30 17.57 -3.99
CA THR A 372 9.49 18.96 -3.52
C THR A 372 9.10 19.03 -2.05
N SER A 373 9.98 19.58 -1.21
CA SER A 373 9.65 19.83 0.19
C SER A 373 9.69 21.32 0.49
N VAL A 374 8.76 21.74 1.33
CA VAL A 374 8.68 23.11 1.86
C VAL A 374 8.88 23.01 3.34
N THR A 375 9.90 23.70 3.85
CA THR A 375 10.25 23.64 5.28
C THR A 375 10.29 25.05 5.84
N VAL A 376 9.60 25.26 6.96
CA VAL A 376 9.88 26.42 7.83
C VAL A 376 10.97 25.96 8.79
N ASN A 377 12.22 26.32 8.51
CA ASN A 377 13.31 25.91 9.41
C ASN A 377 13.20 26.67 10.73
N SER A 378 13.69 26.03 11.79
CA SER A 378 13.81 26.67 13.10
C SER A 378 14.80 27.84 13.16
N ASN A 379 15.53 28.06 12.06
CA ASN A 379 16.48 29.16 11.88
C ASN A 379 15.87 30.31 11.04
N ASP A 380 14.73 30.08 10.39
CA ASP A 380 14.04 31.07 9.54
C ASP A 380 13.09 31.98 10.36
N TRP A 381 12.87 31.62 11.63
CA TRP A 381 12.26 32.39 12.72
C TRP A 381 12.97 31.99 14.04
N PRO A 382 13.10 32.85 15.07
CA PRO A 382 13.67 32.45 16.35
C PRO A 382 12.80 31.35 16.98
N VAL A 383 13.30 30.11 17.02
CA VAL A 383 12.55 28.98 17.58
C VAL A 383 12.70 28.88 19.09
N GLY A 384 11.55 28.90 19.76
CA GLY A 384 11.39 28.88 21.21
C GLY A 384 10.18 29.71 21.63
N ASP A 385 9.89 29.75 22.93
CA ASP A 385 9.01 30.77 23.49
C ASP A 385 9.61 32.15 23.15
N ILE A 386 8.96 32.91 22.28
CA ILE A 386 9.44 34.25 21.92
C ILE A 386 9.13 35.17 23.11
N PRO A 387 10.03 36.09 23.51
CA PRO A 387 9.71 37.11 24.50
C PRO A 387 8.60 38.02 23.97
N LEU A 388 7.75 38.53 24.85
CA LEU A 388 6.80 39.59 24.48
C LEU A 388 7.57 40.81 23.92
N ASN A 389 7.12 41.37 22.79
CA ASN A 389 7.73 42.51 22.08
C ASN A 389 9.19 42.32 21.58
N PRO A 390 9.44 41.38 20.66
CA PRO A 390 10.77 41.17 20.08
C PRO A 390 11.19 42.22 19.03
N GLY A 391 10.26 43.07 18.54
CA GLY A 391 10.47 44.03 17.45
C GLY A 391 9.90 43.57 16.10
N ASN A 392 10.03 44.40 15.04
CA ASN A 392 9.53 44.08 13.68
C ASN A 392 10.33 42.94 13.05
N MET A 393 9.65 41.85 12.65
CA MET A 393 10.27 40.66 12.07
C MET A 393 9.74 40.39 10.65
N ALA A 394 10.63 40.08 9.70
CA ALA A 394 10.24 39.68 8.34
C ALA A 394 10.19 38.16 8.23
N PRO A 395 9.03 37.54 7.96
CA PRO A 395 8.95 36.09 7.82
C PRO A 395 9.67 35.60 6.57
N LYS A 396 10.25 34.40 6.69
CA LYS A 396 10.96 33.70 5.62
C LYS A 396 10.41 32.28 5.45
N ALA A 397 10.48 31.74 4.24
CA ALA A 397 10.18 30.35 3.93
C ALA A 397 11.31 29.75 3.09
N THR A 398 11.73 28.52 3.41
CA THR A 398 12.73 27.80 2.63
C THR A 398 12.06 26.70 1.81
N ILE A 399 12.31 26.68 0.50
CA ILE A 399 11.72 25.76 -0.46
C ILE A 399 12.84 24.97 -1.13
N SER A 400 12.70 23.65 -1.21
CA SER A 400 13.67 22.77 -1.83
C SER A 400 13.02 21.92 -2.92
N ASN A 401 13.67 21.87 -4.10
CA ASN A 401 13.34 20.97 -5.18
C ASN A 401 14.34 19.81 -5.18
N TYR A 402 13.92 18.62 -4.72
CA TYR A 402 14.74 17.41 -4.77
C TYR A 402 14.55 16.61 -6.06
N GLY A 403 13.67 17.09 -6.96
CA GLY A 403 13.47 16.53 -8.29
C GLY A 403 14.66 16.76 -9.22
N LEU A 404 14.74 15.94 -10.27
CA LEU A 404 15.80 15.95 -11.29
C LEU A 404 15.60 17.04 -12.37
N THR A 405 14.53 17.84 -12.30
CA THR A 405 14.14 18.83 -13.32
C THR A 405 13.95 20.24 -12.75
N ASN A 406 14.33 21.26 -13.53
CA ASN A 406 14.13 22.67 -13.18
C ASN A 406 12.65 23.06 -13.26
N ILE A 407 12.15 23.81 -12.27
CA ILE A 407 10.85 24.47 -12.29
C ILE A 407 11.04 25.86 -12.89
N THR A 408 10.79 25.97 -14.20
CA THR A 408 11.01 27.19 -14.98
C THR A 408 9.81 28.13 -15.03
N THR A 409 8.60 27.62 -14.71
CA THR A 409 7.39 28.43 -14.58
C THR A 409 7.26 28.98 -13.16
N PRO A 410 7.17 30.31 -12.97
CA PRO A 410 7.00 30.90 -11.64
C PRO A 410 5.71 30.43 -10.98
N PHE A 411 5.79 30.00 -9.72
CA PHE A 411 4.64 29.54 -8.94
C PHE A 411 4.41 30.44 -7.70
N PRO A 412 3.15 30.74 -7.33
CA PRO A 412 2.83 31.50 -6.12
C PRO A 412 3.15 30.73 -4.84
N ILE A 413 3.68 31.46 -3.86
CA ILE A 413 3.92 31.02 -2.48
C ILE A 413 3.30 32.04 -1.54
N THR A 414 2.31 31.63 -0.73
CA THR A 414 1.60 32.50 0.22
C THR A 414 1.94 32.12 1.66
N TYR A 415 2.31 33.09 2.49
CA TYR A 415 2.60 32.95 3.92
C TYR A 415 1.50 33.64 4.74
N LYS A 416 0.92 32.95 5.74
CA LYS A 416 -0.19 33.44 6.56
C LYS A 416 0.04 33.14 8.03
N ILE A 417 -0.16 34.10 8.93
CA ILE A 417 -0.12 33.92 10.39
C ILE A 417 -1.50 34.27 10.94
N SER A 418 -2.06 33.41 11.78
CA SER A 418 -3.36 33.56 12.43
C SER A 418 -3.20 33.43 13.94
N GLY A 419 -3.72 34.38 14.71
CA GLY A 419 -3.55 34.42 16.16
C GLY A 419 -4.15 35.71 16.75
N PRO A 420 -3.69 36.18 17.92
CA PRO A 420 -4.07 37.49 18.46
C PRO A 420 -3.89 38.65 17.44
N VAL A 421 -2.89 38.55 16.56
CA VAL A 421 -2.67 39.44 15.40
C VAL A 421 -2.54 38.59 14.13
N ASN A 422 -3.24 38.96 13.05
CA ASN A 422 -3.24 38.23 11.77
C ASN A 422 -2.29 38.86 10.73
N TYR A 423 -1.68 38.05 9.88
CA TYR A 423 -0.76 38.48 8.81
C TYR A 423 -0.88 37.61 7.55
N THR A 424 -0.72 38.15 6.34
CA THR A 424 -0.70 37.38 5.08
C THR A 424 0.17 38.08 4.02
N SER A 425 0.99 37.33 3.27
CA SER A 425 1.84 37.84 2.17
C SER A 425 2.03 36.77 1.08
N THR A 426 2.18 37.15 -0.20
CA THR A 426 2.36 36.20 -1.35
C THR A 426 3.48 36.65 -2.27
N LYS A 427 4.29 35.69 -2.77
CA LYS A 427 5.41 35.93 -3.70
C LYS A 427 5.48 34.84 -4.76
N PHE A 428 5.95 35.17 -5.97
CA PHE A 428 6.11 34.20 -7.06
C PHE A 428 7.59 33.90 -7.28
N ASP A 429 7.95 32.64 -7.50
CA ASP A 429 9.34 32.26 -7.73
C ASP A 429 9.51 31.01 -8.63
N THR A 430 10.72 30.80 -9.13
CA THR A 430 11.18 29.63 -9.90
C THR A 430 12.24 28.85 -9.11
N LEU A 431 12.42 27.55 -9.37
CA LEU A 431 13.34 26.72 -8.58
C LEU A 431 14.06 25.66 -9.42
N GLY A 432 15.40 25.69 -9.44
CA GLY A 432 16.20 24.70 -10.18
C GLY A 432 16.15 23.29 -9.59
N ALA A 433 16.50 22.28 -10.38
CA ALA A 433 16.66 20.89 -9.95
C ALA A 433 17.71 20.79 -8.84
N GLY A 434 17.41 20.02 -7.78
CA GLY A 434 18.31 19.85 -6.63
C GLY A 434 18.61 21.13 -5.84
N SER A 435 17.84 22.21 -6.05
CA SER A 435 18.14 23.52 -5.45
C SER A 435 17.22 23.85 -4.28
N THR A 436 17.79 24.51 -3.28
CA THR A 436 17.09 25.08 -2.12
C THR A 436 17.14 26.60 -2.19
N LYS A 437 15.99 27.26 -2.01
CA LYS A 437 15.88 28.71 -2.01
C LYS A 437 15.09 29.22 -0.80
N THR A 438 15.63 30.21 -0.11
CA THR A 438 14.94 30.92 0.98
C THR A 438 14.32 32.21 0.47
N ILE A 439 13.02 32.38 0.68
CA ILE A 439 12.24 33.51 0.20
C ILE A 439 11.85 34.36 1.41
N ALA A 440 12.29 35.62 1.41
CA ALA A 440 11.84 36.63 2.36
C ALA A 440 10.60 37.35 1.83
N PHE A 441 9.61 37.55 2.71
CA PHE A 441 8.39 38.31 2.42
C PHE A 441 8.57 39.77 2.85
N ASP A 442 8.06 40.69 2.03
CA ASP A 442 8.44 42.10 2.09
C ASP A 442 7.75 42.90 3.23
N SER A 443 6.72 42.33 3.88
CA SER A 443 5.97 42.92 4.99
C SER A 443 6.42 42.39 6.37
N THR A 444 6.57 43.26 7.37
CA THR A 444 6.98 42.88 8.75
C THR A 444 5.80 42.48 9.64
N PHE A 445 6.04 41.62 10.63
CA PHE A 445 5.12 41.17 11.66
C PHE A 445 5.71 41.42 13.06
N ASN A 446 4.90 41.85 14.03
CA ASN A 446 5.32 42.13 15.41
C ASN A 446 4.24 41.63 16.41
N PRO A 447 4.54 40.61 17.25
CA PRO A 447 3.57 40.08 18.22
C PRO A 447 3.57 40.90 19.52
N THR A 448 2.47 41.62 19.78
CA THR A 448 2.29 42.45 20.98
C THR A 448 1.65 41.73 22.16
N ASP A 449 1.04 40.56 21.93
CA ASP A 449 0.27 39.81 22.95
C ASP A 449 0.81 38.38 23.15
N THR A 450 0.78 37.92 24.40
CA THR A 450 1.04 36.50 24.74
C THR A 450 -0.09 35.64 24.18
N GLY A 451 0.24 34.57 23.46
CA GLY A 451 -0.76 33.67 22.91
C GLY A 451 -0.15 32.62 21.99
N ILE A 452 -1.01 31.79 21.42
CA ILE A 452 -0.64 30.81 20.38
C ILE A 452 -0.87 31.46 19.02
N TYR A 453 0.15 31.46 18.17
CA TYR A 453 0.07 31.92 16.78
C TYR A 453 0.24 30.72 15.84
N ILE A 454 -0.57 30.66 14.79
CA ILE A 454 -0.63 29.60 13.79
C ILE A 454 -0.10 30.13 12.47
N VAL A 455 0.94 29.51 11.93
CA VAL A 455 1.53 29.83 10.62
C VAL A 455 1.02 28.85 9.57
N LYS A 456 0.71 29.35 8.37
CA LYS A 456 0.21 28.62 7.19
C LYS A 456 0.97 29.04 5.94
N ILE A 457 1.51 28.09 5.17
CA ILE A 457 2.13 28.36 3.85
C ILE A 457 1.37 27.60 2.76
N PHE A 458 1.15 28.27 1.62
CA PHE A 458 0.50 27.72 0.43
C PHE A 458 1.44 27.81 -0.77
N ILE A 459 1.46 26.79 -1.62
CA ILE A 459 2.09 26.84 -2.94
C ILE A 459 1.03 26.49 -3.98
N GLY A 460 0.90 27.28 -5.04
CA GLY A 460 -0.09 27.05 -6.10
C GLY A 460 0.57 26.82 -7.46
N GLY A 461 0.03 25.88 -8.25
CA GLY A 461 0.45 25.67 -9.65
C GLY A 461 0.20 24.25 -10.15
N GLY A 462 -1.00 23.97 -10.65
CA GLY A 462 -1.35 22.73 -11.35
C GLY A 462 -1.84 21.59 -10.46
N ILE A 463 -3.07 21.13 -10.74
CA ILE A 463 -3.76 19.93 -10.20
C ILE A 463 -3.96 19.93 -8.67
N GLY A 464 -5.16 20.33 -8.23
CA GLY A 464 -5.59 20.22 -6.83
C GLY A 464 -5.21 21.41 -5.96
N SER A 465 -6.14 22.36 -5.81
CA SER A 465 -6.01 23.40 -4.78
C SER A 465 -6.17 22.77 -3.40
N GLY A 466 -5.08 22.63 -2.65
CA GLY A 466 -5.16 22.44 -1.21
C GLY A 466 -3.99 21.71 -0.60
N ASP A 467 -2.90 22.41 -0.32
CA ASP A 467 -1.98 22.00 0.74
C ASP A 467 -1.56 23.21 1.57
N THR A 468 -1.75 23.08 2.88
CA THR A 468 -1.42 24.09 3.89
C THR A 468 -0.37 23.50 4.81
N LEU A 469 0.86 24.01 4.81
CA LEU A 469 1.80 23.71 5.89
C LEU A 469 1.41 24.49 7.14
N GLN A 470 0.92 23.80 8.17
CA GLN A 470 0.51 24.43 9.42
C GLN A 470 1.57 24.23 10.52
N SER A 471 2.05 25.33 11.10
CA SER A 471 2.94 25.33 12.27
C SER A 471 2.34 26.22 13.36
N GLN A 472 2.72 26.03 14.63
CA GLN A 472 2.29 26.87 15.75
C GLN A 472 3.48 27.26 16.64
N PHE A 473 3.45 28.46 17.22
CA PHE A 473 4.41 28.91 18.24
C PHE A 473 3.71 29.66 19.38
N VAL A 474 4.38 29.74 20.55
CA VAL A 474 3.88 30.39 21.78
C VAL A 474 4.85 31.49 22.22
N VAL A 475 4.34 32.54 22.87
CA VAL A 475 5.11 33.70 23.38
C VAL A 475 5.05 33.71 24.93
N ARG A 476 6.19 33.66 25.68
CA ARG A 476 6.30 33.54 27.18
C ARG A 476 7.53 34.27 27.82
N ALA A 477 7.79 34.09 29.14
CA ALA A 477 8.89 34.68 29.96
C ALA A 477 9.87 33.60 30.57
N ALA A 478 11.17 33.86 30.89
CA ALA A 478 12.32 32.86 30.93
C ALA A 478 13.11 32.52 32.29
N MET A 479 13.89 31.35 32.45
CA MET A 479 15.04 31.00 33.44
C MET A 479 15.84 29.55 33.40
N ASN A 480 16.94 29.23 34.22
CA ASN A 480 18.25 28.37 34.05
C ASN A 480 18.82 27.23 35.10
N THR A 481 19.51 26.04 34.76
CA THR A 481 20.71 25.19 35.39
C THR A 481 20.93 23.59 35.09
N ILE A 482 22.18 22.91 35.04
CA ILE A 482 22.55 21.41 34.76
C ILE A 482 23.93 20.78 35.36
N SER A 483 24.19 19.42 35.47
CA SER A 483 25.41 18.60 35.98
C SER A 483 25.85 17.24 35.23
N VAL A 484 27.00 16.48 35.50
CA VAL A 484 27.68 15.35 34.65
C VAL A 484 28.33 14.08 35.37
N SER A 485 28.48 12.86 34.74
CA SER A 485 29.11 11.54 35.22
C SER A 485 29.74 10.59 34.11
N LEU A 486 30.61 9.58 34.44
CA LEU A 486 31.29 8.58 33.54
C LEU A 486 31.20 7.09 34.00
N VAL A 487 31.05 6.08 33.09
CA VAL A 487 30.91 4.62 33.40
C VAL A 487 31.65 3.66 32.41
N PRO A 488 32.36 2.58 32.84
CA PRO A 488 32.98 1.56 31.95
C PRO A 488 31.97 0.59 31.29
N ASP A 489 32.25 0.08 30.08
CA ASP A 489 31.29 -0.78 29.33
C ASP A 489 31.74 -2.22 28.97
N GLY A 490 32.90 -2.68 29.46
CA GLY A 490 33.36 -4.05 29.24
C GLY A 490 34.13 -4.30 27.94
N SER A 491 34.42 -3.26 27.16
CA SER A 491 35.39 -3.26 26.05
C SER A 491 36.47 -2.18 26.29
N CYS A 492 37.39 -1.92 25.34
CA CYS A 492 38.40 -0.85 25.48
C CYS A 492 37.80 0.59 25.45
N CYS A 493 36.58 0.80 25.98
CA CYS A 493 35.80 2.05 25.89
C CYS A 493 34.99 2.45 27.15
N PHE A 494 34.63 3.75 27.26
CA PHE A 494 33.79 4.34 28.34
C PHE A 494 32.53 5.07 27.83
N LYS A 495 31.56 5.30 28.74
CA LYS A 495 30.31 6.06 28.52
C LYS A 495 30.22 7.35 29.36
N ILE A 496 29.65 8.45 28.81
CA ILE A 496 29.46 9.76 29.48
C ILE A 496 27.97 10.11 29.69
N ASN A 497 27.58 10.60 30.87
CA ASN A 497 26.20 10.90 31.29
C ASN A 497 25.99 12.35 31.83
N LEU A 498 24.82 12.98 31.64
CA LEU A 498 24.42 14.30 32.21
C LEU A 498 23.13 14.24 33.10
N PHE A 499 22.97 15.18 34.04
CA PHE A 499 21.83 15.33 34.97
C PHE A 499 21.30 16.78 35.07
N SER A 500 19.99 16.99 34.92
CA SER A 500 19.26 18.24 35.24
C SER A 500 18.16 17.96 36.27
N SER A 501 17.87 18.91 37.17
CA SER A 501 16.90 18.74 38.28
C SER A 501 15.46 19.16 37.95
N TYR A 502 15.18 19.75 36.78
CA TYR A 502 13.82 20.04 36.31
C TYR A 502 13.70 19.71 34.82
N GLY A 503 12.66 18.95 34.44
CA GLY A 503 12.52 18.32 33.13
C GLY A 503 12.27 19.28 31.97
N TYR A 504 13.30 19.98 31.52
CA TYR A 504 13.31 20.80 30.31
C TYR A 504 14.44 20.39 29.35
N TYR A 505 14.19 20.57 28.05
CA TYR A 505 15.15 20.37 26.97
C TYR A 505 16.19 21.49 26.98
N CYS A 506 17.48 21.14 27.09
CA CYS A 506 18.58 22.03 26.74
C CYS A 506 19.09 21.63 25.37
N ASP A 507 18.58 22.28 24.32
CA ASP A 507 19.15 22.14 22.99
C ASP A 507 20.43 22.99 22.91
N ALA A 508 21.55 22.29 22.67
CA ALA A 508 22.91 22.78 22.43
C ALA A 508 23.75 23.20 23.66
N ILE A 509 24.39 22.21 24.31
CA ILE A 509 25.74 22.40 24.85
C ILE A 509 26.74 22.15 23.71
N LYS A 510 27.39 23.20 23.22
CA LYS A 510 28.40 23.10 22.16
C LYS A 510 29.76 22.81 22.78
N ILE A 511 30.24 21.56 22.68
CA ILE A 511 31.61 21.20 23.10
C ILE A 511 32.53 21.43 21.90
N THR A 512 33.49 22.35 22.03
CA THR A 512 34.51 22.60 20.99
C THR A 512 35.82 21.94 21.45
N PRO A 513 36.50 21.13 20.63
CA PRO A 513 37.78 20.54 21.02
C PRO A 513 38.88 21.61 21.08
N ILE A 514 39.49 21.81 22.26
CA ILE A 514 40.78 22.50 22.36
C ILE A 514 41.84 21.42 22.16
N VAL A 515 42.55 21.48 21.03
CA VAL A 515 43.82 20.76 20.86
C VAL A 515 44.83 21.48 21.77
N PRO A 516 45.43 20.84 22.79
CA PRO A 516 46.53 21.45 23.51
C PRO A 516 47.75 21.39 22.61
N THR A 517 48.11 22.49 21.96
CA THR A 517 49.41 22.68 21.30
C THR A 517 50.52 22.99 22.32
N THR A 518 50.50 22.38 23.51
CA THR A 518 51.46 22.68 24.57
C THR A 518 52.24 21.43 24.98
N ILE A 519 53.49 21.45 24.53
CA ILE A 519 54.64 20.62 24.91
C ILE A 519 54.63 20.34 26.42
N ILE A 520 54.48 19.08 26.83
CA ILE A 520 55.02 18.64 28.12
C ILE A 520 56.48 18.25 27.86
N SER A 521 57.36 19.18 28.18
CA SER A 521 58.80 18.97 28.24
C SER A 521 59.10 17.93 29.32
N VAL A 522 59.63 16.78 28.93
CA VAL A 522 60.37 15.90 29.84
C VAL A 522 61.80 16.42 29.89
N ASN A 523 62.19 17.01 31.02
CA ASN A 523 63.59 17.38 31.25
C ASN A 523 64.39 16.10 31.57
N PRO A 524 65.59 15.91 31.00
CA PRO A 524 66.31 14.64 31.02
C PRO A 524 67.15 14.47 32.30
N VAL A 525 67.26 13.23 32.78
CA VAL A 525 68.31 12.82 33.71
C VAL A 525 69.11 11.68 33.06
N ASN A 526 70.35 12.00 32.68
CA ASN A 526 71.54 11.17 32.47
C ASN A 526 71.37 9.70 32.06
N SER A 527 71.70 9.36 30.81
CA SER A 527 72.96 8.66 30.46
C SER A 527 72.96 8.22 29.00
N THR A 528 74.17 8.17 28.45
CA THR A 528 74.57 8.05 27.05
C THR A 528 74.41 6.64 26.46
N THR A 529 73.86 6.52 25.23
CA THR A 529 74.45 5.91 24.00
C THR A 529 73.41 5.27 23.04
N VAL A 530 73.65 5.47 21.72
CA VAL A 530 73.21 4.71 20.50
C VAL A 530 71.88 5.16 19.80
N PRO A 531 71.81 5.20 18.42
CA PRO A 531 70.93 6.09 17.66
C PRO A 531 69.69 5.47 16.98
N ALA A 532 68.69 6.35 16.77
CA ALA A 532 67.73 6.49 15.65
C ALA A 532 67.01 5.27 15.03
N ILE A 533 65.71 5.11 15.35
CA ILE A 533 64.61 4.74 14.42
C ILE A 533 63.30 5.45 14.86
N ILE A 534 62.59 6.11 13.94
CA ILE A 534 61.19 6.64 14.03
C ILE A 534 60.30 5.71 13.15
N PRO A 535 58.97 5.47 13.37
CA PRO A 535 58.03 6.01 14.39
C PRO A 535 57.20 4.93 15.16
N PRO A 536 56.64 5.26 16.35
CA PRO A 536 55.37 4.70 16.79
C PRO A 536 54.21 5.59 16.31
N ALA A 537 53.23 4.98 15.65
CA ALA A 537 51.97 5.61 15.29
C ALA A 537 51.24 6.14 16.54
N VAL A 538 50.79 7.39 16.48
CA VAL A 538 49.92 8.02 17.49
C VAL A 538 48.56 7.32 17.47
N PRO A 539 47.96 6.93 18.61
CA PRO A 539 46.64 6.32 18.63
C PRO A 539 45.57 7.35 18.22
N SER A 540 44.79 7.01 17.20
CA SER A 540 43.62 7.79 16.76
C SER A 540 42.45 7.58 17.72
N VAL A 541 42.00 8.66 18.37
CA VAL A 541 40.75 8.66 19.15
C VAL A 541 39.58 8.90 18.19
N MET A 542 38.74 7.88 17.98
CA MET A 542 37.52 8.03 17.18
C MET A 542 36.37 8.54 18.05
N TRP A 543 35.85 9.72 17.74
CA TRP A 543 34.58 10.23 18.26
C TRP A 543 33.48 9.94 17.25
N LYS A 544 32.42 9.23 17.66
CA LYS A 544 31.21 9.06 16.85
C LYS A 544 30.16 10.03 17.38
N SER A 545 29.85 11.11 16.64
CA SER A 545 28.73 11.98 16.99
C SER A 545 27.42 11.26 16.64
N LEU A 546 26.49 11.24 17.57
CA LEU A 546 25.10 10.91 17.29
C LEU A 546 24.35 12.24 17.17
N ALA A 547 24.09 12.66 15.94
CA ALA A 547 23.11 13.68 15.66
C ALA A 547 21.72 13.03 15.66
N GLY A 548 20.80 13.55 16.47
CA GLY A 548 19.37 13.27 16.37
C GLY A 548 18.85 12.19 17.33
N SER A 549 18.50 12.60 18.55
CA SER A 549 17.45 11.94 19.33
C SER A 549 16.91 12.88 20.41
N SER A 550 15.59 13.05 20.47
CA SER A 550 14.88 13.79 21.51
C SER A 550 14.88 13.02 22.84
N PHE A 551 15.21 13.70 23.95
CA PHE A 551 15.37 13.11 25.29
C PHE A 551 14.08 13.15 26.13
N GLN A 552 13.79 12.12 26.92
CA GLN A 552 12.89 12.17 28.09
C GLN A 552 13.57 11.48 29.29
N GLN A 553 13.15 11.87 30.50
CA GLN A 553 13.73 11.61 31.83
C GLN A 553 14.68 10.41 31.99
N GLY A 554 15.84 10.68 32.59
CA GLY A 554 16.76 9.68 33.14
C GLY A 554 18.03 9.47 32.28
N ILE A 555 19.18 9.88 32.82
CA ILE A 555 20.56 9.58 32.37
C ILE A 555 20.77 9.59 30.85
N SER A 556 21.23 10.71 30.29
CA SER A 556 21.51 10.83 28.85
C SER A 556 22.94 10.43 28.51
N TYR A 557 23.10 9.39 27.67
CA TYR A 557 24.37 8.94 27.11
C TYR A 557 24.87 9.88 26.00
N LEU A 558 26.04 10.48 26.16
CA LEU A 558 26.57 11.52 25.26
C LEU A 558 27.63 11.04 24.25
N GLY A 559 28.16 9.82 24.43
CA GLY A 559 29.14 9.26 23.50
C GLY A 559 30.03 8.19 24.11
N ARG A 560 30.85 7.57 23.23
CA ARG A 560 31.82 6.52 23.56
C ARG A 560 33.24 7.03 23.30
N VAL A 561 34.16 6.78 24.24
CA VAL A 561 35.60 7.01 24.02
C VAL A 561 36.29 5.67 24.03
N CYS A 562 37.02 5.32 22.97
CA CYS A 562 37.70 4.04 22.79
C CYS A 562 39.21 4.23 22.57
N PHE A 563 40.03 3.33 23.13
CA PHE A 563 41.49 3.34 22.99
C PHE A 563 41.97 2.19 22.11
N SER A 564 43.01 2.42 21.29
CA SER A 564 43.66 1.36 20.52
C SER A 564 44.82 0.71 21.31
N ASN A 565 44.69 -0.59 21.55
CA ASN A 565 45.75 -1.56 21.87
C ASN A 565 46.81 -1.20 22.93
N THR A 566 46.46 -0.58 24.06
CA THR A 566 47.36 -0.53 25.24
C THR A 566 46.58 -0.50 26.57
N SER A 567 47.16 -1.12 27.59
CA SER A 567 46.66 -1.10 28.99
C SER A 567 47.38 -0.02 29.82
N GLY A 568 46.65 0.95 30.40
CA GLY A 568 47.21 2.05 31.23
C GLY A 568 46.16 2.96 31.90
N SER A 569 46.62 3.89 32.77
CA SER A 569 45.80 4.83 33.57
C SER A 569 45.80 6.26 33.01
N PHE A 570 44.64 6.92 32.88
CA PHE A 570 44.54 8.28 32.28
C PHE A 570 43.64 9.25 33.07
N PRO A 571 44.05 10.52 33.32
CA PRO A 571 43.21 11.57 33.91
C PRO A 571 42.40 12.36 32.86
N VAL A 572 41.17 12.80 33.20
CA VAL A 572 40.28 13.59 32.31
C VAL A 572 39.77 14.85 33.03
N SER A 573 39.74 16.01 32.35
CA SER A 573 39.17 17.28 32.85
C SER A 573 38.39 18.04 31.77
N PHE A 574 37.41 18.88 32.15
CA PHE A 574 36.56 19.68 31.25
C PHE A 574 36.51 21.16 31.70
N GLN A 575 36.61 22.12 30.76
CA GLN A 575 36.41 23.56 31.00
C GLN A 575 35.84 24.28 29.76
N TYR A 576 34.95 25.28 29.93
CA TYR A 576 34.69 26.34 28.94
C TYR A 576 34.18 27.67 29.57
N SER A 577 34.40 28.78 28.85
CA SER A 577 34.40 30.17 29.32
C SER A 577 33.24 31.07 28.79
N THR A 578 33.36 32.36 29.13
CA THR A 578 32.35 33.38 29.47
C THR A 578 31.53 33.97 28.31
N ASN A 579 30.21 33.72 28.30
CA ASN A 579 29.16 34.67 27.85
C ASN A 579 27.80 34.32 28.48
N GLY A 580 27.74 34.30 29.83
CA GLY A 580 26.53 34.05 30.63
C GLY A 580 26.46 32.61 31.14
N GLY A 581 27.00 32.35 32.33
CA GLY A 581 27.57 31.05 32.73
C GLY A 581 26.81 30.24 33.77
N VAL A 582 27.31 29.00 33.97
CA VAL A 582 27.47 28.26 35.26
C VAL A 582 28.65 27.27 35.09
N THR A 583 29.49 27.11 36.13
CA THR A 583 30.77 26.37 36.11
C THR A 583 30.74 25.12 37.01
N PHE A 584 31.25 23.96 36.57
CA PHE A 584 31.57 22.80 37.44
C PHE A 584 32.82 22.03 36.96
N VAL A 585 33.64 21.52 37.90
CA VAL A 585 34.88 20.75 37.65
C VAL A 585 34.85 19.44 38.45
N SER A 586 35.23 18.31 37.83
CA SER A 586 35.52 17.02 38.51
C SER A 586 36.68 16.31 37.80
N THR A 587 37.58 15.68 38.56
CA THR A 587 38.82 15.01 38.10
C THR A 587 38.87 13.56 38.61
N ASN A 588 38.82 12.54 37.74
CA ASN A 588 39.05 11.12 38.10
C ASN A 588 39.91 10.39 37.03
N THR A 589 40.59 9.30 37.43
CA THR A 589 41.56 8.49 36.63
C THR A 589 41.08 7.03 36.45
N VAL A 590 41.27 6.37 35.28
CA VAL A 590 40.73 5.01 34.98
C VAL A 590 41.69 4.09 34.15
N ASN A 591 41.63 2.74 34.33
CA ASN A 591 42.48 1.65 33.72
C ASN A 591 41.74 0.66 32.75
N VAL A 592 42.38 0.03 31.72
CA VAL A 592 41.75 -0.82 30.63
C VAL A 592 42.61 -2.03 30.08
N THR A 593 42.04 -3.16 29.52
CA THR A 593 42.67 -4.34 28.78
C THR A 593 41.75 -5.03 27.68
N CYS A 594 42.25 -5.72 26.58
CA CYS A 594 41.46 -6.29 25.40
C CYS A 594 42.01 -7.57 24.63
N ALA A 595 41.17 -8.41 23.92
CA ALA A 595 41.53 -9.54 22.97
C ALA A 595 40.41 -10.07 21.96
N GLU A 596 40.73 -10.49 20.69
CA GLU A 596 39.91 -11.39 19.75
C GLU A 596 40.69 -12.02 18.52
N PHE A 597 40.18 -13.10 17.84
CA PHE A 597 40.85 -14.27 17.12
C PHE A 597 40.85 -14.37 15.53
N ILE A 598 41.71 -15.23 14.91
CA ILE A 598 41.93 -15.55 13.44
C ILE A 598 41.62 -17.05 13.09
N PRO A 599 41.07 -17.45 11.90
CA PRO A 599 40.79 -18.86 11.52
C PRO A 599 42.02 -19.75 11.20
N ILE A 600 41.86 -21.07 11.33
CA ILE A 600 42.92 -22.12 11.24
C ILE A 600 42.81 -22.86 9.89
N CYS A 601 43.76 -22.68 8.97
CA CYS A 601 43.70 -23.27 7.61
C CYS A 601 45.12 -23.56 7.07
N THR A 602 45.29 -24.71 6.40
CA THR A 602 46.52 -25.06 5.67
C THR A 602 46.14 -25.43 4.23
N ASP A 603 46.51 -24.58 3.28
CA ASP A 603 46.19 -24.65 1.85
C ASP A 603 47.38 -25.07 0.97
N PHE A 604 48.58 -25.22 1.55
CA PHE A 604 49.83 -25.61 0.87
C PHE A 604 50.29 -24.74 -0.33
N ASP A 605 49.55 -23.71 -0.71
CA ASP A 605 49.85 -22.75 -1.78
C ASP A 605 51.14 -21.95 -1.56
N ASN A 606 51.53 -21.80 -0.29
CA ASN A 606 52.83 -21.23 0.08
C ASN A 606 54.02 -22.18 -0.19
N ARG A 607 53.78 -23.35 -0.78
CA ARG A 607 54.75 -24.40 -1.12
C ARG A 607 55.50 -24.98 0.08
N SER A 608 54.97 -24.79 1.28
CA SER A 608 55.45 -25.40 2.51
C SER A 608 54.60 -26.62 2.83
N THR A 609 55.21 -27.69 3.34
CA THR A 609 54.46 -28.80 3.95
C THR A 609 53.76 -28.37 5.25
N GLY A 610 53.98 -27.13 5.71
CA GLY A 610 53.34 -26.58 6.89
C GLY A 610 53.70 -27.40 8.15
N PRO A 611 52.76 -27.61 9.07
CA PRO A 611 52.99 -28.38 10.30
C PRO A 611 52.90 -29.90 10.11
N TRP A 612 52.75 -30.38 8.87
CA TRP A 612 52.46 -31.78 8.59
C TRP A 612 53.73 -32.64 8.61
N LEU A 613 53.68 -33.70 9.42
CA LEU A 613 54.75 -34.68 9.59
C LEU A 613 54.23 -36.07 9.24
N GLY A 614 55.12 -36.92 8.75
CA GLY A 614 54.78 -38.28 8.31
C GLY A 614 55.59 -39.33 9.06
N ARG A 615 54.99 -40.51 9.24
CA ARG A 615 55.69 -41.72 9.68
C ARG A 615 55.49 -42.82 8.67
N ASN A 616 56.59 -43.46 8.28
CA ASN A 616 56.62 -44.51 7.26
C ASN A 616 56.09 -44.08 5.89
N VAL A 617 56.08 -42.76 5.64
CA VAL A 617 55.62 -42.18 4.38
C VAL A 617 56.68 -41.27 3.80
N THR A 618 56.67 -41.12 2.47
CA THR A 618 57.39 -40.05 1.79
C THR A 618 56.43 -38.90 1.53
N ILE A 619 56.65 -37.76 2.21
CA ILE A 619 55.96 -36.51 1.91
C ILE A 619 56.79 -35.74 0.87
N THR A 620 56.20 -35.50 -0.30
CA THR A 620 56.84 -34.68 -1.32
C THR A 620 56.49 -33.20 -1.07
N SER A 621 57.43 -32.28 -1.30
CA SER A 621 57.11 -30.84 -1.28
C SER A 621 55.88 -30.57 -2.15
N PRO A 622 54.99 -29.64 -1.77
CA PRO A 622 53.74 -29.44 -2.48
C PRO A 622 53.95 -29.31 -3.99
N LEU A 623 53.20 -30.10 -4.77
CA LEU A 623 53.44 -30.24 -6.21
C LEU A 623 52.62 -29.22 -7.02
N PRO A 624 53.20 -28.59 -8.06
CA PRO A 624 52.46 -27.66 -8.92
C PRO A 624 51.49 -28.42 -9.84
N SER A 625 50.21 -28.08 -9.69
CA SER A 625 49.09 -28.19 -10.64
C SER A 625 48.71 -29.54 -11.29
N PRO A 626 47.40 -29.85 -11.41
CA PRO A 626 46.28 -29.14 -10.79
C PRO A 626 45.99 -29.69 -9.38
N GLY A 627 46.06 -28.80 -8.38
CA GLY A 627 45.43 -28.97 -7.06
C GLY A 627 43.90 -28.96 -7.15
N SER A 628 43.22 -28.80 -6.02
CA SER A 628 41.75 -28.90 -5.90
C SER A 628 40.97 -27.87 -6.73
N SER A 629 41.46 -26.63 -6.84
CA SER A 629 40.89 -25.53 -7.62
C SER A 629 41.18 -25.61 -9.13
N GLY A 630 42.11 -26.48 -9.53
CA GLY A 630 42.52 -26.64 -10.92
C GLY A 630 43.44 -25.54 -11.46
N LEU A 631 43.86 -24.58 -10.62
CA LEU A 631 44.76 -23.49 -11.03
C LEU A 631 46.22 -23.96 -11.12
N ALA A 632 47.03 -23.22 -11.90
CA ALA A 632 48.47 -23.49 -12.04
C ALA A 632 49.27 -23.16 -10.76
N THR A 633 48.70 -22.33 -9.89
CA THR A 633 49.28 -21.85 -8.63
C THR A 633 48.79 -22.61 -7.41
N ASP A 634 47.97 -23.63 -7.61
CA ASP A 634 47.34 -24.41 -6.57
C ASP A 634 48.19 -25.67 -6.28
N TYR A 635 48.66 -25.77 -5.04
CA TYR A 635 49.60 -26.78 -4.57
C TYR A 635 48.97 -27.68 -3.53
N TYR A 636 49.25 -28.98 -3.61
CA TYR A 636 48.71 -29.96 -2.64
C TYR A 636 49.81 -30.79 -1.99
N LEU A 637 49.52 -31.33 -0.81
CA LEU A 637 50.38 -32.26 -0.10
C LEU A 637 50.25 -33.66 -0.71
N ARG A 638 51.32 -34.15 -1.35
CA ARG A 638 51.38 -35.52 -1.89
C ARG A 638 52.13 -36.45 -0.95
N VAL A 639 51.52 -37.57 -0.62
CA VAL A 639 52.07 -38.55 0.33
C VAL A 639 52.04 -39.94 -0.29
N LYS A 640 53.17 -40.63 -0.20
CA LYS A 640 53.35 -42.01 -0.64
C LYS A 640 53.59 -42.92 0.57
N ASP A 641 52.92 -44.06 0.60
CA ASP A 641 53.18 -45.12 1.60
C ASP A 641 54.53 -45.81 1.33
N GLU A 642 55.30 -46.09 2.38
CA GLU A 642 56.55 -46.85 2.34
C GLU A 642 56.52 -48.12 3.22
N SER A 643 55.53 -48.33 4.11
CA SER A 643 55.40 -49.57 4.91
C SER A 643 54.07 -49.65 5.69
N GLY A 644 53.71 -50.82 6.21
CA GLY A 644 52.52 -50.95 7.07
C GLY A 644 52.51 -50.02 8.30
N GLY A 645 51.33 -49.48 8.59
CA GLY A 645 51.05 -48.52 9.66
C GLY A 645 51.36 -47.06 9.30
N SER A 646 51.34 -46.69 8.02
CA SER A 646 51.68 -45.36 7.51
C SER A 646 50.61 -44.29 7.76
N PHE A 647 51.06 -43.11 8.20
CA PHE A 647 50.19 -41.98 8.48
C PHE A 647 50.88 -40.63 8.41
N VAL A 648 50.05 -39.59 8.28
CA VAL A 648 50.45 -38.17 8.40
C VAL A 648 49.70 -37.52 9.55
N TYR A 649 50.34 -36.60 10.25
CA TYR A 649 49.73 -35.90 11.38
C TYR A 649 50.20 -34.45 11.49
N ALA A 650 49.42 -33.62 12.18
CA ALA A 650 49.78 -32.26 12.57
C ALA A 650 49.34 -31.96 14.00
N THR A 651 50.14 -31.18 14.72
CA THR A 651 49.87 -30.73 16.10
C THR A 651 49.35 -29.29 16.10
N ALA A 652 50.20 -28.28 15.92
CA ALA A 652 49.75 -26.91 15.71
C ALA A 652 49.44 -26.68 14.22
N PRO A 653 48.46 -25.87 13.82
CA PRO A 653 47.54 -25.09 14.66
C PRO A 653 46.27 -25.85 15.10
N TYR A 654 46.15 -27.16 14.83
CA TYR A 654 44.92 -27.94 15.03
C TYR A 654 44.71 -28.47 16.47
N ALA A 655 45.72 -28.40 17.33
CA ALA A 655 45.63 -28.84 18.73
C ALA A 655 44.95 -27.79 19.63
N GLY A 656 44.16 -28.23 20.60
CA GLY A 656 43.54 -27.36 21.60
C GLY A 656 42.17 -27.84 22.06
N ASN A 657 41.47 -26.97 22.80
CA ASN A 657 40.10 -27.21 23.24
C ASN A 657 39.12 -26.78 22.14
N TRP A 658 38.68 -27.74 21.33
CA TRP A 658 37.77 -27.50 20.21
C TRP A 658 36.35 -27.12 20.66
N ILE A 659 35.94 -27.47 21.89
CA ILE A 659 34.66 -27.01 22.44
C ILE A 659 34.66 -25.49 22.58
N ASN A 660 35.78 -24.91 23.03
CA ASN A 660 35.88 -23.47 23.25
C ASN A 660 36.19 -22.70 21.96
N SER A 661 36.94 -23.29 21.03
CA SER A 661 37.46 -22.56 19.85
C SER A 661 36.74 -22.86 18.54
N ASN A 662 36.11 -24.03 18.41
CA ASN A 662 35.70 -24.61 17.12
C ASN A 662 34.30 -25.24 17.10
N LEU A 663 33.52 -25.14 18.19
CA LEU A 663 32.17 -25.71 18.23
C LEU A 663 31.24 -25.04 17.20
N GLY A 664 30.50 -25.84 16.43
CA GLY A 664 29.61 -25.38 15.35
C GLY A 664 30.31 -25.11 14.01
N LYS A 665 31.61 -25.42 13.91
CA LYS A 665 32.39 -25.36 12.66
C LYS A 665 32.52 -26.75 12.03
N CYS A 666 33.06 -26.82 10.83
CA CYS A 666 33.53 -28.06 10.23
C CYS A 666 35.05 -28.04 10.08
N ILE A 667 35.63 -29.25 10.09
CA ILE A 667 36.94 -29.46 9.51
C ILE A 667 36.75 -29.95 8.07
N CYS A 668 37.14 -29.12 7.11
CA CYS A 668 37.04 -29.39 5.68
C CYS A 668 38.43 -29.74 5.11
N TRP A 669 38.45 -30.64 4.14
CA TRP A 669 39.65 -30.98 3.37
C TRP A 669 39.29 -31.49 1.98
N ASP A 670 40.17 -31.25 1.03
CA ASP A 670 40.14 -31.84 -0.29
C ASP A 670 41.05 -33.08 -0.32
N TYR A 671 40.55 -34.15 -0.95
CA TYR A 671 41.21 -35.43 -1.02
C TYR A 671 41.25 -35.97 -2.44
N ARG A 672 42.39 -36.55 -2.84
CA ARG A 672 42.54 -37.26 -4.10
C ARG A 672 43.32 -38.57 -3.93
N LEU A 673 42.82 -39.62 -4.55
CA LEU A 673 43.49 -40.92 -4.63
C LEU A 673 44.21 -41.04 -5.97
N PHE A 674 45.50 -41.33 -5.95
CA PHE A 674 46.31 -41.56 -7.17
C PHE A 674 46.66 -43.02 -7.36
N ASN A 675 46.84 -43.78 -6.27
CA ASN A 675 47.08 -45.22 -6.29
C ASN A 675 46.55 -45.81 -4.98
N ASP A 676 45.70 -46.84 -5.05
CA ASP A 676 45.08 -47.49 -3.89
C ASP A 676 45.89 -48.69 -3.34
N GLY A 677 47.01 -49.03 -3.98
CA GLY A 677 47.89 -50.12 -3.59
C GLY A 677 47.45 -51.49 -4.10
N ASN A 678 46.24 -51.63 -4.66
CA ASN A 678 45.71 -52.91 -5.12
C ASN A 678 45.95 -53.12 -6.63
N PRO A 679 46.78 -54.09 -7.04
CA PRO A 679 47.07 -54.32 -8.45
C PRO A 679 45.89 -54.89 -9.27
N SER A 680 44.73 -55.17 -8.65
CA SER A 680 43.68 -56.02 -9.24
C SER A 680 42.34 -55.32 -9.56
N ALA A 681 42.09 -54.09 -9.08
CA ALA A 681 40.91 -53.27 -9.43
C ALA A 681 40.97 -51.90 -8.73
N SER A 682 40.50 -50.82 -9.37
CA SER A 682 40.34 -49.52 -8.72
C SER A 682 39.20 -49.62 -7.68
N THR A 683 39.56 -49.77 -6.41
CA THR A 683 38.57 -49.88 -5.33
C THR A 683 38.12 -48.48 -4.95
N ALA A 684 36.81 -48.27 -4.76
CA ALA A 684 36.29 -47.00 -4.28
C ALA A 684 36.70 -46.79 -2.81
N VAL A 685 37.46 -45.73 -2.52
CA VAL A 685 37.97 -45.39 -1.18
C VAL A 685 37.25 -44.17 -0.65
N ALA A 686 36.73 -44.27 0.59
CA ALA A 686 36.17 -43.14 1.31
C ALA A 686 37.28 -42.30 1.96
N PRO A 687 37.35 -40.98 1.75
CA PRO A 687 38.23 -40.08 2.50
C PRO A 687 38.00 -40.21 4.01
N ARG A 688 39.08 -40.21 4.78
CA ARG A 688 39.05 -40.29 6.24
C ARG A 688 39.95 -39.25 6.88
N ILE A 689 39.47 -38.65 7.95
CA ILE A 689 40.26 -37.80 8.85
C ILE A 689 40.02 -38.26 10.28
N ALA A 690 41.05 -38.19 11.12
CA ALA A 690 40.92 -38.53 12.52
C ALA A 690 41.45 -37.43 13.44
N ILE A 691 40.83 -37.29 14.60
CA ILE A 691 41.29 -36.46 15.70
C ILE A 691 41.69 -37.35 16.87
N LEU A 692 42.82 -37.03 17.52
CA LEU A 692 43.43 -37.87 18.55
C LEU A 692 43.77 -37.06 19.81
N GLN A 693 43.76 -37.75 20.95
CA GLN A 693 44.24 -37.27 22.24
C GLN A 693 45.27 -38.24 22.85
N GLY A 694 46.40 -37.71 23.33
CA GLY A 694 47.46 -38.51 23.96
C GLY A 694 48.31 -39.34 22.98
N PHE A 695 48.25 -39.03 21.69
CA PHE A 695 49.01 -39.69 20.64
C PHE A 695 50.53 -39.42 20.74
N ASN A 696 51.33 -40.49 20.66
CA ASN A 696 52.79 -40.42 20.54
C ASN A 696 53.20 -40.91 19.13
N PRO A 697 53.66 -40.01 18.23
CA PRO A 697 53.98 -40.36 16.86
C PRO A 697 55.18 -41.30 16.71
N SER A 698 55.98 -41.49 17.78
CA SER A 698 57.13 -42.39 17.77
C SER A 698 56.76 -43.88 17.81
N LEU A 699 55.50 -44.23 18.14
CA LEU A 699 55.04 -45.61 18.32
C LEU A 699 54.15 -46.07 17.15
N PRO A 700 54.14 -47.38 16.79
CA PRO A 700 53.15 -47.94 15.86
C PRO A 700 51.72 -47.58 16.30
N PHE A 701 50.94 -47.01 15.39
CA PHE A 701 49.54 -46.72 15.65
C PHE A 701 48.70 -47.86 15.10
N VAL A 702 48.09 -48.62 16.00
CA VAL A 702 47.14 -49.68 15.67
C VAL A 702 45.81 -49.29 16.29
N TRP A 703 44.77 -49.20 15.47
CA TRP A 703 43.42 -48.89 15.94
C TRP A 703 42.99 -49.92 16.99
N GLY A 704 42.70 -49.45 18.20
CA GLY A 704 42.14 -50.26 19.29
C GLY A 704 43.13 -50.89 20.28
N THR A 705 44.45 -50.67 20.18
CA THR A 705 45.43 -51.34 21.08
C THR A 705 46.34 -50.40 21.90
N ASN A 706 46.00 -49.10 22.04
CA ASN A 706 46.79 -48.09 22.75
C ASN A 706 45.86 -47.17 23.59
N PRO A 707 46.31 -46.47 24.66
CA PRO A 707 45.46 -45.60 25.49
C PRO A 707 45.12 -44.25 24.81
N VAL A 708 45.11 -44.22 23.48
CA VAL A 708 44.82 -43.05 22.66
C VAL A 708 43.31 -42.99 22.44
N ARG A 709 42.68 -41.90 22.88
CA ARG A 709 41.28 -41.60 22.51
C ARG A 709 41.28 -41.01 21.12
N GLY A 710 40.45 -41.52 20.23
CA GLY A 710 40.36 -41.03 18.86
C GLY A 710 38.96 -41.08 18.29
N ALA A 711 38.72 -40.28 17.27
CA ALA A 711 37.53 -40.37 16.44
C ALA A 711 37.91 -40.19 14.97
N VAL A 712 37.28 -40.97 14.10
CA VAL A 712 37.47 -40.96 12.65
C VAL A 712 36.17 -40.51 12.00
N PHE A 713 36.23 -39.52 11.13
CA PHE A 713 35.13 -39.22 10.24
C PHE A 713 35.26 -40.05 8.96
N VAL A 714 34.19 -40.77 8.62
CA VAL A 714 34.13 -41.57 7.40
C VAL A 714 33.20 -40.88 6.43
N SER A 715 33.74 -40.45 5.29
CA SER A 715 32.96 -39.82 4.22
C SER A 715 31.98 -40.81 3.59
N ASN A 716 30.78 -40.34 3.27
CA ASN A 716 29.79 -41.05 2.45
C ASN A 716 30.19 -41.05 0.96
N SER A 717 31.00 -40.08 0.54
CA SER A 717 31.53 -39.99 -0.81
C SER A 717 32.79 -40.83 -0.95
N THR A 718 32.93 -41.55 -2.06
CA THR A 718 34.13 -42.34 -2.37
C THR A 718 34.80 -41.83 -3.63
N THR A 719 36.13 -41.95 -3.71
CA THR A 719 36.91 -41.68 -4.94
C THR A 719 37.66 -42.93 -5.40
N THR A 720 38.09 -42.94 -6.66
CA THR A 720 38.90 -44.00 -7.27
C THR A 720 40.20 -43.39 -7.82
N GLU A 721 41.14 -44.22 -8.28
CA GLU A 721 42.39 -43.75 -8.91
C GLU A 721 42.15 -42.88 -10.16
N SER A 722 41.03 -43.10 -10.85
CA SER A 722 40.58 -42.30 -12.00
C SER A 722 39.75 -41.07 -11.60
N GLY A 723 39.41 -40.95 -10.31
CA GLY A 723 38.59 -39.88 -9.76
C GLY A 723 39.33 -38.55 -9.64
N GLY A 724 38.55 -37.47 -9.66
CA GLY A 724 39.05 -36.13 -9.34
C GLY A 724 39.21 -35.91 -7.84
N TRP A 725 39.46 -34.65 -7.48
CA TRP A 725 39.43 -34.17 -6.09
C TRP A 725 38.01 -34.30 -5.51
N VAL A 726 37.93 -34.73 -4.25
CA VAL A 726 36.68 -34.81 -3.48
C VAL A 726 36.83 -33.93 -2.24
N ASN A 727 35.93 -32.96 -2.09
CA ASN A 727 35.82 -32.14 -0.89
C ASN A 727 34.97 -32.87 0.16
N THR A 728 35.44 -32.91 1.40
CA THR A 728 34.67 -33.43 2.54
C THR A 728 34.81 -32.50 3.74
N CYS A 729 33.69 -32.18 4.40
CA CYS A 729 33.64 -31.43 5.64
C CYS A 729 33.02 -32.27 6.76
N ALA A 730 33.73 -32.41 7.87
CA ALA A 730 33.25 -33.12 9.06
C ALA A 730 32.78 -32.12 10.14
N PRO A 731 31.54 -32.25 10.66
CA PRO A 731 30.98 -31.30 11.62
C PRO A 731 31.61 -31.45 13.01
N ILE A 732 31.93 -30.33 13.67
CA ILE A 732 32.46 -30.27 15.03
C ILE A 732 31.34 -29.82 15.97
N GLU A 733 30.58 -30.78 16.48
CA GLU A 733 29.39 -30.53 17.29
C GLU A 733 29.36 -31.41 18.55
N LEU A 734 28.47 -31.10 19.50
CA LEU A 734 28.16 -32.03 20.60
C LEU A 734 27.11 -33.04 20.13
N CYS A 735 27.08 -34.23 20.74
CA CYS A 735 26.04 -35.21 20.44
C CYS A 735 24.62 -34.74 20.76
N CYS A 736 23.66 -35.21 19.98
CA CYS A 736 22.24 -34.98 20.20
C CYS A 736 21.62 -36.18 20.93
N ASN A 737 20.87 -35.92 22.01
CA ASN A 737 20.21 -36.95 22.83
C ASN A 737 21.16 -38.03 23.41
N GLY A 738 22.47 -37.76 23.47
CA GLY A 738 23.46 -38.61 24.13
C GLY A 738 23.75 -39.97 23.49
N SER A 739 23.27 -40.25 22.27
CA SER A 739 23.34 -41.61 21.67
C SER A 739 23.97 -41.70 20.27
N THR A 740 24.05 -40.61 19.51
CA THR A 740 24.66 -40.60 18.17
C THR A 740 25.71 -39.52 18.01
N LEU A 741 26.88 -39.91 17.51
CA LEU A 741 27.97 -39.01 17.17
C LEU A 741 27.58 -38.08 16.00
N PRO A 742 28.11 -36.85 15.94
CA PRO A 742 27.78 -35.90 14.88
C PRO A 742 28.07 -36.46 13.48
N GLY A 743 27.26 -36.05 12.52
CA GLY A 743 27.40 -36.39 11.11
C GLY A 743 26.62 -35.38 10.26
N ASN A 744 26.89 -35.37 8.96
CA ASN A 744 26.17 -34.56 7.98
C ASN A 744 25.93 -35.41 6.71
N SER A 745 25.41 -34.79 5.65
CA SER A 745 25.21 -35.48 4.37
C SER A 745 26.51 -36.07 3.78
N GLN A 746 27.67 -35.53 4.18
CA GLN A 746 28.98 -35.95 3.68
C GLN A 746 29.62 -37.09 4.48
N GLY A 747 29.11 -37.45 5.66
CA GLY A 747 29.67 -38.58 6.44
C GLY A 747 29.32 -38.56 7.93
N GLN A 748 29.95 -39.45 8.71
CA GLN A 748 29.68 -39.59 10.14
C GLN A 748 30.95 -39.86 10.96
N TRP A 749 31.02 -39.30 12.17
CA TRP A 749 32.08 -39.59 13.13
C TRP A 749 31.90 -40.97 13.79
N GLN A 750 33.03 -41.64 14.05
CA GLN A 750 33.12 -42.92 14.76
C GLN A 750 34.22 -42.84 15.83
N THR A 751 33.94 -43.14 17.10
CA THR A 751 34.95 -43.13 18.18
C THR A 751 35.72 -44.45 18.25
N TYR A 752 36.96 -44.40 18.76
CA TYR A 752 37.82 -45.56 18.98
C TYR A 752 38.49 -45.52 20.38
N PRO A 753 38.49 -46.63 21.15
CA PRO A 753 37.82 -47.91 20.87
C PRO A 753 36.28 -47.76 20.76
N ILE A 754 35.67 -48.52 19.84
CA ILE A 754 34.29 -48.28 19.37
C ILE A 754 33.28 -48.50 20.50
N ASN A 755 32.80 -47.42 21.10
CA ASN A 755 31.60 -47.43 21.93
C ASN A 755 30.55 -46.40 21.50
N ASN A 756 30.81 -45.61 20.45
CA ASN A 756 29.97 -44.51 19.97
C ASN A 756 29.41 -43.65 21.11
N SER A 757 30.17 -43.49 22.20
CA SER A 757 29.69 -42.81 23.40
C SER A 757 29.95 -41.31 23.31
N CYS A 758 28.90 -40.54 23.55
CA CYS A 758 28.95 -39.09 23.50
C CYS A 758 29.84 -38.49 24.60
N SER A 759 30.01 -39.19 25.72
CA SER A 759 30.95 -38.82 26.79
C SER A 759 32.40 -38.90 26.32
N GLU A 760 32.78 -39.91 25.53
CA GLU A 760 34.13 -39.99 24.96
C GLU A 760 34.36 -38.95 23.88
N TRP A 761 33.36 -38.70 23.03
CA TRP A 761 33.43 -37.64 22.04
C TRP A 761 33.63 -36.26 22.66
N THR A 762 32.84 -35.90 23.69
CA THR A 762 33.02 -34.64 24.41
C THR A 762 34.38 -34.57 25.13
N ALA A 763 34.85 -35.68 25.71
CA ALA A 763 36.17 -35.72 26.33
C ALA A 763 37.31 -35.50 25.31
N LEU A 764 37.17 -36.03 24.10
CA LEU A 764 38.12 -35.86 23.00
C LEU A 764 38.19 -34.40 22.52
N LEU A 765 37.03 -33.75 22.30
CA LEU A 765 36.98 -32.35 21.85
C LEU A 765 37.55 -31.35 22.87
N ASN A 766 37.53 -31.66 24.16
CA ASN A 766 38.09 -30.79 25.20
C ASN A 766 39.60 -30.59 25.07
N ASN A 767 40.32 -31.53 24.46
CA ASN A 767 41.77 -31.45 24.30
C ASN A 767 42.24 -32.33 23.13
N VAL A 768 41.99 -31.86 21.92
CA VAL A 768 42.53 -32.46 20.70
C VAL A 768 44.03 -32.19 20.66
N THR A 769 44.84 -33.24 20.56
CA THR A 769 46.31 -33.06 20.49
C THR A 769 46.84 -33.17 19.08
N HIS A 770 46.19 -33.94 18.21
CA HIS A 770 46.64 -34.14 16.83
C HIS A 770 45.48 -34.30 15.86
N LEU A 771 45.71 -33.83 14.64
CA LEU A 771 44.97 -34.20 13.45
C LEU A 771 45.74 -35.30 12.73
N TYR A 772 45.05 -36.31 12.20
CA TYR A 772 45.65 -37.55 11.69
C TYR A 772 45.00 -38.01 10.39
N PHE A 773 45.82 -38.43 9.43
CA PHE A 773 45.42 -39.03 8.16
C PHE A 773 46.00 -40.45 8.02
N PRO A 774 45.16 -41.48 7.86
CA PRO A 774 45.64 -42.80 7.47
C PRO A 774 46.07 -42.79 5.99
N VAL A 775 47.26 -43.33 5.71
CA VAL A 775 47.78 -43.50 4.34
C VAL A 775 47.83 -44.98 3.94
N ASP A 776 47.92 -45.86 4.93
CA ASP A 776 47.90 -47.31 4.77
C ASP A 776 46.46 -47.81 4.55
N LEU A 777 46.09 -47.97 3.27
CA LEU A 777 44.79 -48.52 2.85
C LEU A 777 44.83 -50.04 2.67
N THR A 778 45.97 -50.59 2.24
CA THR A 778 46.17 -52.01 1.97
C THR A 778 47.55 -52.45 2.43
N SER A 779 47.83 -53.75 2.44
CA SER A 779 49.15 -54.26 2.86
C SER A 779 50.31 -53.95 1.89
N PHE A 780 50.05 -53.23 0.79
CA PHE A 780 51.07 -52.88 -0.21
C PHE A 780 51.79 -51.58 0.20
N GLN A 781 52.83 -51.18 -0.54
CA GLN A 781 53.67 -50.01 -0.23
C GLN A 781 53.73 -49.07 -1.45
N THR A 782 52.58 -48.90 -2.10
CA THR A 782 52.46 -48.20 -3.38
C THR A 782 51.34 -47.16 -3.38
N GLU A 783 50.60 -47.08 -2.28
CA GLU A 783 49.51 -46.16 -2.02
C GLU A 783 50.01 -44.72 -2.17
N LEU A 784 49.22 -43.92 -2.87
CA LEU A 784 49.58 -42.55 -3.22
C LEU A 784 48.35 -41.66 -3.17
N MET A 785 48.40 -40.64 -2.31
CA MET A 785 47.25 -39.79 -1.99
C MET A 785 47.65 -38.32 -1.97
N GLY A 786 46.68 -37.44 -2.22
CA GLY A 786 46.80 -35.99 -2.15
C GLY A 786 45.81 -35.40 -1.15
N TRP A 787 46.28 -34.44 -0.36
CA TRP A 787 45.45 -33.62 0.52
C TRP A 787 45.68 -32.14 0.27
N ASP A 788 44.60 -31.37 0.36
CA ASP A 788 44.61 -29.94 0.12
C ASP A 788 43.51 -29.25 0.97
N ASN A 789 43.59 -27.92 1.14
CA ASN A 789 42.62 -27.07 1.84
C ASN A 789 42.13 -27.60 3.20
N ILE A 790 43.05 -27.92 4.11
CA ILE A 790 42.70 -28.50 5.42
C ILE A 790 42.37 -27.38 6.40
N CYS A 791 41.09 -27.08 6.56
CA CYS A 791 40.65 -25.85 7.23
C CYS A 791 39.56 -26.13 8.27
N ILE A 792 39.69 -25.48 9.44
CA ILE A 792 38.61 -25.39 10.41
C ILE A 792 37.87 -24.10 10.12
N GLU A 793 36.73 -24.25 9.45
CA GLU A 793 35.93 -23.17 8.94
C GLU A 793 34.45 -23.42 9.20
N ASN A 794 33.60 -22.45 8.88
CA ASN A 794 32.17 -22.70 8.97
C ASN A 794 31.81 -23.83 7.98
N CYS A 795 31.05 -24.82 8.42
CA CYS A 795 30.57 -25.88 7.55
C CYS A 795 29.98 -25.30 6.26
N SER A 796 30.34 -25.86 5.09
CA SER A 796 29.78 -25.46 3.80
C SER A 796 28.27 -25.58 3.88
N SER A 797 27.61 -24.44 4.02
CA SER A 797 26.21 -24.37 4.38
C SER A 797 25.39 -24.18 3.10
N ASN A 798 24.47 -25.11 2.82
CA ASN A 798 23.31 -24.81 1.97
C ASN A 798 22.48 -23.65 2.57
N CYS A 799 22.65 -23.39 3.87
CA CYS A 799 22.23 -22.15 4.53
C CYS A 799 23.04 -20.97 4.00
N ASN A 800 22.39 -19.95 3.46
CA ASN A 800 23.02 -18.64 3.28
C ASN A 800 23.57 -18.16 4.64
N THR A 801 24.89 -17.90 4.74
CA THR A 801 25.55 -17.52 6.01
C THR A 801 24.97 -16.25 6.64
N SER A 802 24.34 -15.39 5.84
CA SER A 802 23.60 -14.21 6.35
C SER A 802 22.28 -14.57 7.04
N CYS A 803 21.71 -15.74 6.72
CA CYS A 803 20.42 -16.24 7.17
C CYS A 803 20.50 -17.36 8.22
N SER A 804 21.68 -17.94 8.46
CA SER A 804 21.85 -18.93 9.54
C SER A 804 21.75 -18.29 10.93
N THR A 805 21.16 -19.02 11.88
CA THR A 805 21.12 -18.69 13.30
C THR A 805 21.22 -19.97 14.14
N SER A 806 21.63 -19.85 15.40
CA SER A 806 21.63 -20.97 16.37
C SER A 806 20.45 -20.90 17.35
N SER A 807 19.67 -19.83 17.25
CA SER A 807 18.52 -19.55 18.12
C SER A 807 17.47 -18.73 17.40
N LEU A 808 16.20 -19.12 17.57
CA LEU A 808 15.01 -18.40 17.14
C LEU A 808 14.17 -18.07 18.36
N ASN A 809 13.77 -16.81 18.45
CA ASN A 809 12.71 -16.42 19.37
C ASN A 809 11.37 -16.74 18.68
N VAL A 810 10.45 -17.41 19.36
CA VAL A 810 9.09 -17.72 18.84
C VAL A 810 8.01 -17.15 19.75
N SER A 811 8.38 -16.16 20.56
CA SER A 811 7.48 -15.52 21.50
C SER A 811 6.37 -14.76 20.76
N THR A 812 5.15 -14.87 21.26
CA THR A 812 4.00 -14.18 20.67
C THR A 812 4.10 -12.66 20.85
N GLY A 813 3.66 -11.90 19.85
CA GLY A 813 3.70 -10.45 19.81
C GLY A 813 5.11 -9.87 19.76
N PHE A 814 6.08 -10.62 19.26
CA PHE A 814 7.47 -10.19 19.17
C PHE A 814 7.82 -9.68 17.76
N ASN A 815 8.35 -8.46 17.68
CA ASN A 815 8.83 -7.88 16.44
C ASN A 815 10.31 -8.23 16.26
N HIS A 816 10.58 -9.21 15.39
CA HIS A 816 11.93 -9.69 15.09
C HIS A 816 12.82 -8.66 14.35
N LYS A 817 12.23 -7.61 13.77
CA LYS A 817 12.97 -6.54 13.08
C LYS A 817 13.50 -5.49 14.06
N THR A 818 12.66 -5.07 15.01
CA THR A 818 13.04 -4.06 16.02
C THR A 818 13.54 -4.67 17.32
N ASN A 819 13.48 -6.01 17.44
CA ASN A 819 13.82 -6.75 18.66
C ASN A 819 13.04 -6.24 19.88
N SER A 820 11.75 -5.95 19.70
CA SER A 820 10.84 -5.38 20.70
C SER A 820 9.46 -6.02 20.61
N LEU A 821 8.60 -5.82 21.61
CA LEU A 821 7.21 -6.26 21.50
C LEU A 821 6.39 -5.33 20.63
N TYR A 822 5.44 -5.89 19.88
CA TYR A 822 4.41 -5.14 19.18
C TYR A 822 3.50 -4.38 20.17
N SER A 823 2.95 -3.25 19.73
CA SER A 823 1.90 -2.55 20.46
C SER A 823 0.59 -3.34 20.37
N VAL A 824 -0.31 -3.12 21.34
CA VAL A 824 -1.70 -3.60 21.25
C VAL A 824 -2.36 -3.02 19.99
N ASP A 825 -3.35 -3.74 19.46
CA ASP A 825 -4.08 -3.39 18.23
C ASP A 825 -3.21 -3.44 16.96
N THR A 826 -2.23 -4.34 16.95
CA THR A 826 -1.44 -4.68 15.77
C THR A 826 -1.54 -6.18 15.49
N TYR A 827 -1.08 -6.62 14.32
CA TYR A 827 -1.01 -8.04 13.99
C TYR A 827 0.42 -8.55 14.17
N ASP A 828 0.54 -9.77 14.66
CA ASP A 828 1.80 -10.50 14.69
C ASP A 828 2.13 -11.00 13.28
N ALA A 829 3.36 -10.75 12.82
CA ALA A 829 3.78 -11.12 11.47
C ALA A 829 4.23 -12.58 11.33
N TYR A 830 4.42 -13.30 12.44
CA TYR A 830 4.98 -14.66 12.46
C TYR A 830 4.06 -15.68 13.13
N TRP A 831 3.01 -15.21 13.81
CA TRP A 831 1.93 -16.04 14.32
C TRP A 831 0.66 -15.81 13.51
N GLU A 832 0.10 -16.89 12.98
CA GLU A 832 -1.15 -16.90 12.23
C GLU A 832 -2.18 -17.84 12.85
N LEU A 833 -3.45 -17.56 12.59
CA LEU A 833 -4.57 -18.45 12.85
C LEU A 833 -4.84 -19.29 11.61
N VAL A 834 -4.64 -20.60 11.69
CA VAL A 834 -4.81 -21.55 10.56
C VAL A 834 -6.09 -22.37 10.65
N SER A 835 -6.75 -22.38 11.80
CA SER A 835 -8.03 -23.06 12.00
C SER A 835 -8.86 -22.35 13.06
N SER A 836 -10.17 -22.24 12.82
CA SER A 836 -11.12 -21.58 13.71
C SER A 836 -12.48 -22.29 13.68
N PRO A 837 -13.17 -22.44 14.83
CA PRO A 837 -14.57 -22.88 14.89
C PRO A 837 -15.58 -21.78 14.49
N ILE A 838 -15.13 -20.53 14.26
CA ILE A 838 -16.02 -19.43 13.87
C ILE A 838 -16.45 -19.60 12.41
N ALA A 839 -17.75 -19.79 12.20
CA ALA A 839 -18.32 -19.87 10.86
C ALA A 839 -18.09 -18.56 10.08
N GLY A 840 -17.64 -18.68 8.83
CA GLY A 840 -17.47 -17.56 7.92
C GLY A 840 -16.22 -16.70 8.16
N LEU A 841 -15.31 -17.09 9.07
CA LEU A 841 -13.99 -16.44 9.23
C LEU A 841 -12.99 -17.06 8.25
N HIS A 842 -12.33 -16.25 7.42
CA HIS A 842 -11.27 -16.74 6.53
C HIS A 842 -9.96 -17.02 7.30
N VAL A 843 -9.37 -18.20 7.06
CA VAL A 843 -8.05 -18.63 7.53
C VAL A 843 -7.27 -19.25 6.35
N PRO A 844 -5.93 -19.19 6.31
CA PRO A 844 -5.03 -18.64 7.32
C PRO A 844 -5.06 -17.10 7.37
N ARG A 845 -4.78 -16.53 8.55
CA ARG A 845 -4.68 -15.08 8.74
C ARG A 845 -3.73 -14.71 9.88
N PRO A 846 -3.08 -13.55 9.87
CA PRO A 846 -2.27 -13.07 11.00
C PRO A 846 -3.07 -12.98 12.30
N ALA A 847 -2.44 -13.36 13.41
CA ALA A 847 -3.03 -13.27 14.74
C ALA A 847 -2.91 -11.85 15.33
N GLY A 848 -3.93 -11.39 16.03
CA GLY A 848 -4.01 -10.03 16.55
C GLY A 848 -3.45 -9.88 17.96
N VAL A 849 -2.63 -8.85 18.21
CA VAL A 849 -2.07 -8.51 19.52
C VAL A 849 -3.12 -7.77 20.36
N ILE A 850 -3.56 -8.41 21.45
CA ILE A 850 -4.61 -7.90 22.34
C ILE A 850 -4.05 -7.53 23.72
N PRO A 851 -4.73 -6.67 24.51
CA PRO A 851 -4.38 -6.49 25.92
C PRO A 851 -4.73 -7.75 26.72
N ALA A 852 -4.09 -7.93 27.89
CA ALA A 852 -4.37 -9.07 28.77
C ALA A 852 -5.71 -8.90 29.49
N ASP A 853 -6.54 -9.95 29.55
CA ASP A 853 -7.72 -9.99 30.43
C ASP A 853 -7.31 -9.82 31.90
N PRO A 854 -8.07 -9.09 32.73
CA PRO A 854 -7.71 -8.91 34.14
C PRO A 854 -7.62 -10.23 34.91
N ALA A 855 -8.30 -11.28 34.45
CA ALA A 855 -8.21 -12.62 35.03
C ALA A 855 -6.91 -13.36 34.62
N TRP A 856 -6.29 -12.98 33.50
CA TRP A 856 -5.09 -13.64 33.00
C TRP A 856 -3.83 -13.22 33.76
N SER A 857 -2.98 -14.19 34.08
CA SER A 857 -1.75 -13.92 34.82
C SER A 857 -0.81 -12.98 34.04
N PRO A 858 -0.14 -12.03 34.73
CA PRO A 858 0.81 -11.10 34.10
C PRO A 858 2.16 -11.74 33.75
N ALA A 859 2.32 -13.05 33.95
CA ALA A 859 3.54 -13.80 33.64
C ALA A 859 3.93 -13.70 32.14
N LEU A 860 5.17 -14.10 31.82
CA LEU A 860 5.76 -14.03 30.47
C LEU A 860 5.88 -12.60 29.92
N THR A 861 6.73 -11.78 30.55
CA THR A 861 6.86 -10.35 30.25
C THR A 861 7.42 -10.04 28.85
N ASN A 862 8.09 -10.99 28.21
CA ASN A 862 8.70 -10.83 26.89
C ASN A 862 7.82 -11.39 25.76
N SER A 863 6.51 -11.42 25.98
CA SER A 863 5.51 -11.83 24.99
C SER A 863 4.20 -11.05 25.17
N LYS A 864 3.31 -11.07 24.17
CA LYS A 864 1.96 -10.51 24.23
C LYS A 864 0.90 -11.58 24.00
N TRP A 865 -0.32 -11.27 24.43
CA TRP A 865 -1.48 -12.09 24.15
C TRP A 865 -1.92 -11.92 22.69
N LEU A 866 -2.18 -13.04 22.01
CA LEU A 866 -2.73 -13.06 20.67
C LEU A 866 -4.15 -13.63 20.65
N ALA A 867 -4.98 -13.12 19.75
CA ALA A 867 -6.33 -13.58 19.49
C ALA A 867 -6.58 -13.73 17.97
N PRO A 868 -7.67 -14.38 17.55
CA PRO A 868 -8.01 -14.56 16.13
C PRO A 868 -8.14 -13.25 15.33
N VAL A 869 -8.67 -12.20 15.94
CA VAL A 869 -8.95 -10.89 15.32
C VAL A 869 -8.73 -9.76 16.33
N ILE A 870 -8.30 -8.60 15.85
CA ILE A 870 -8.31 -7.35 16.63
C ILE A 870 -9.60 -6.56 16.38
N TYR A 871 -10.23 -6.09 17.45
CA TYR A 871 -11.40 -5.21 17.41
C TYR A 871 -11.02 -3.86 18.02
N PRO A 872 -11.05 -2.75 17.25
CA PRO A 872 -10.79 -1.44 17.79
C PRO A 872 -11.89 -1.14 18.81
N HIS A 873 -11.46 -0.82 20.02
CA HIS A 873 -12.28 -0.34 21.14
C HIS A 873 -13.04 -1.36 22.00
N TYR A 874 -12.82 -2.67 21.87
CA TYR A 874 -13.10 -3.56 23.01
C TYR A 874 -11.80 -3.85 23.76
N LYS A 875 -11.91 -3.81 25.09
CA LYS A 875 -10.83 -4.23 25.98
C LYS A 875 -10.47 -5.71 25.76
N TYR A 876 -11.33 -6.52 25.14
CA TYR A 876 -11.28 -7.96 24.85
C TYR A 876 -12.33 -8.33 23.78
N PRO A 877 -12.03 -8.95 22.63
CA PRO A 877 -13.11 -9.34 21.72
C PRO A 877 -13.93 -10.46 22.36
N THR A 878 -15.16 -10.18 22.75
CA THR A 878 -16.14 -11.17 23.22
C THR A 878 -16.91 -11.72 22.02
N GLY A 879 -17.46 -12.94 22.13
CA GLY A 879 -18.14 -13.61 21.01
C GLY A 879 -17.31 -14.67 20.27
N PHE A 880 -16.12 -15.00 20.79
CA PHE A 880 -15.43 -16.22 20.41
C PHE A 880 -16.19 -17.41 21.01
N GLY A 881 -16.95 -18.10 20.17
CA GLY A 881 -17.82 -19.18 20.60
C GLY A 881 -17.07 -20.28 21.35
N ASN A 882 -17.76 -20.88 22.32
CA ASN A 882 -17.33 -22.09 23.01
C ASN A 882 -17.02 -23.21 22.03
N ASN A 883 -15.87 -23.85 22.20
CA ASN A 883 -15.43 -24.97 21.37
C ASN A 883 -14.88 -26.15 22.19
N PRO A 884 -15.68 -26.72 23.13
CA PRO A 884 -15.33 -27.97 23.78
C PRO A 884 -15.23 -29.11 22.75
N PRO A 885 -14.44 -30.17 23.01
CA PRO A 885 -14.44 -31.38 22.18
C PRO A 885 -15.87 -31.92 22.00
N PRO A 886 -16.29 -32.33 20.78
CA PRO A 886 -15.48 -32.62 19.59
C PRO A 886 -15.30 -31.45 18.62
N ALA A 887 -15.63 -30.20 18.98
CA ALA A 887 -15.50 -29.05 18.09
C ALA A 887 -14.06 -28.86 17.57
N VAL A 888 -13.87 -28.04 16.54
CA VAL A 888 -12.53 -27.72 16.04
C VAL A 888 -11.85 -26.69 16.98
N PRO A 889 -10.58 -26.88 17.37
CA PRO A 889 -9.85 -25.89 18.18
C PRO A 889 -9.46 -24.66 17.35
N TYR A 890 -9.30 -23.51 18.02
CA TYR A 890 -8.56 -22.39 17.45
C TYR A 890 -7.09 -22.80 17.35
N THR A 891 -6.51 -22.82 16.16
CA THR A 891 -5.12 -23.26 15.97
C THR A 891 -4.28 -22.08 15.54
N PHE A 892 -3.41 -21.64 16.44
CA PHE A 892 -2.38 -20.66 16.14
C PHE A 892 -1.11 -21.38 15.72
N GLN A 893 -0.43 -20.88 14.70
CA GLN A 893 0.73 -21.50 14.09
C GLN A 893 1.85 -20.49 13.92
N THR A 894 3.08 -20.95 14.13
CA THR A 894 4.31 -20.25 13.70
C THR A 894 5.26 -21.28 13.11
N CYS A 895 5.90 -20.96 12.00
CA CYS A 895 6.79 -21.87 11.28
C CYS A 895 8.24 -21.37 11.28
N PHE A 896 9.18 -22.31 11.24
CA PHE A 896 10.61 -22.09 11.21
C PHE A 896 11.28 -23.10 10.28
N CYS A 897 12.45 -22.76 9.76
CA CYS A 897 13.15 -23.61 8.79
C CYS A 897 14.44 -24.14 9.35
N VAL A 898 14.72 -25.36 8.94
CA VAL A 898 15.96 -26.09 9.17
C VAL A 898 16.60 -26.31 7.80
N CYS A 899 17.88 -25.98 7.64
CA CYS A 899 18.53 -26.04 6.32
C CYS A 899 19.36 -27.31 6.07
N GLN A 900 19.47 -28.20 7.05
CA GLN A 900 20.20 -29.47 6.93
C GLN A 900 19.44 -30.62 7.59
N ASP A 901 19.56 -31.80 7.00
CA ASP A 901 18.97 -33.02 7.55
C ASP A 901 19.57 -33.40 8.89
N ASN A 902 18.77 -34.08 9.72
CA ASN A 902 19.14 -34.53 11.07
C ASN A 902 19.68 -33.42 12.00
N SER A 903 19.24 -32.17 11.79
CA SER A 903 19.64 -31.06 12.65
C SER A 903 19.01 -31.18 14.03
N CYS A 904 19.81 -30.93 15.06
CA CYS A 904 19.39 -31.12 16.43
C CYS A 904 18.76 -29.85 16.98
N ILE A 905 17.47 -29.96 17.29
CA ILE A 905 16.63 -28.83 17.69
C ILE A 905 16.11 -29.05 19.11
N SER A 906 16.27 -28.04 19.95
CA SER A 906 15.70 -27.93 21.28
C SER A 906 14.65 -26.83 21.29
N ILE A 907 13.41 -27.21 21.60
CA ILE A 907 12.29 -26.29 21.75
C ILE A 907 12.04 -26.11 23.24
N ASN A 908 12.11 -24.88 23.72
CA ASN A 908 11.79 -24.53 25.10
C ASN A 908 10.78 -23.38 25.13
N LEU A 909 9.54 -23.70 25.49
CA LEU A 909 8.42 -22.77 25.52
C LEU A 909 7.82 -22.71 26.92
N SER A 910 7.42 -21.51 27.33
CA SER A 910 6.44 -21.29 28.39
C SER A 910 5.15 -20.80 27.74
N VAL A 911 4.07 -21.52 27.95
CA VAL A 911 2.80 -21.33 27.23
C VAL A 911 1.68 -21.06 28.23
N MET A 912 0.85 -20.09 27.87
CA MET A 912 -0.42 -19.77 28.53
C MET A 912 -1.50 -19.63 27.46
N ALA A 913 -2.73 -19.93 27.84
CA ALA A 913 -3.92 -19.76 27.02
C ALA A 913 -5.10 -19.44 27.94
N ASP A 914 -6.16 -18.82 27.45
CA ASP A 914 -7.35 -18.51 28.26
C ASP A 914 -7.87 -19.73 29.05
N ASP A 915 -8.43 -20.74 28.41
CA ASP A 915 -8.96 -21.91 29.14
C ASP A 915 -8.03 -23.11 29.12
N SER A 916 -7.85 -23.71 27.94
CA SER A 916 -6.90 -24.81 27.76
C SER A 916 -6.28 -24.82 26.37
N ALA A 917 -5.03 -25.26 26.30
CA ALA A 917 -4.36 -25.47 25.02
C ALA A 917 -3.46 -26.71 25.02
N ALA A 918 -3.07 -27.12 23.82
CA ALA A 918 -2.10 -28.18 23.57
C ALA A 918 -1.14 -27.75 22.46
N VAL A 919 0.14 -28.13 22.60
CA VAL A 919 1.21 -27.78 21.64
C VAL A 919 1.54 -28.97 20.76
N TYR A 920 1.76 -28.71 19.48
CA TYR A 920 2.13 -29.69 18.48
C TYR A 920 3.30 -29.16 17.63
N LEU A 921 4.15 -30.05 17.15
CA LEU A 921 5.15 -29.78 16.10
C LEU A 921 4.83 -30.69 14.91
N ASP A 922 4.58 -30.10 13.75
CA ASP A 922 4.18 -30.83 12.53
C ASP A 922 3.02 -31.81 12.76
N GLY A 923 2.08 -31.41 13.61
CA GLY A 923 0.92 -32.21 13.99
C GLY A 923 1.18 -33.27 15.07
N VAL A 924 2.43 -33.45 15.53
CA VAL A 924 2.81 -34.36 16.63
C VAL A 924 2.68 -33.65 17.97
N TYR A 925 1.93 -34.23 18.90
CA TYR A 925 1.69 -33.65 20.23
C TYR A 925 2.95 -33.59 21.09
N ILE A 926 3.18 -32.45 21.77
CA ILE A 926 4.27 -32.25 22.73
C ILE A 926 3.68 -32.13 24.15
N PRO A 927 4.07 -33.02 25.09
CA PRO A 927 3.64 -32.93 26.48
C PRO A 927 4.11 -31.65 27.18
N SER A 928 3.27 -31.11 28.06
CA SER A 928 3.58 -29.98 28.94
C SER A 928 3.77 -30.42 30.39
N SER A 929 4.52 -29.65 31.19
CA SER A 929 4.73 -29.92 32.63
C SER A 929 3.49 -29.75 33.52
N GLY A 930 2.37 -29.28 32.94
CA GLY A 930 1.08 -29.06 33.59
C GLY A 930 0.00 -28.65 32.57
N ILE A 931 -1.20 -28.33 33.05
CA ILE A 931 -2.30 -27.85 32.21
C ILE A 931 -1.98 -26.43 31.73
N ILE A 932 -1.90 -26.23 30.41
CA ILE A 932 -1.77 -24.89 29.82
C ILE A 932 -3.09 -24.15 30.04
N SER A 933 -3.08 -23.07 30.83
CA SER A 933 -4.27 -22.25 31.18
C SER A 933 -3.85 -20.81 31.51
N PHE A 934 -4.82 -19.96 31.85
CA PHE A 934 -4.59 -18.54 32.09
C PHE A 934 -3.88 -18.21 33.41
N GLY A 935 -3.96 -19.12 34.39
CA GLY A 935 -3.52 -18.86 35.76
C GLY A 935 -2.01 -18.98 35.97
N SER A 936 -1.32 -19.86 35.24
CA SER A 936 0.13 -20.07 35.39
C SER A 936 0.76 -20.62 34.09
N PRO A 937 1.99 -20.21 33.74
CA PRO A 937 2.69 -20.76 32.57
C PRO A 937 2.98 -22.25 32.74
N ALA A 938 2.68 -23.04 31.71
CA ALA A 938 3.14 -24.42 31.61
C ALA A 938 4.37 -24.49 30.69
N THR A 939 5.33 -25.33 31.05
CA THR A 939 6.56 -25.50 30.27
C THR A 939 6.39 -26.62 29.27
N VAL A 940 6.81 -26.39 28.03
CA VAL A 940 6.86 -27.36 26.94
C VAL A 940 8.31 -27.45 26.49
N THR A 941 8.89 -28.65 26.59
CA THR A 941 10.28 -28.89 26.21
C THR A 941 10.37 -30.11 25.32
N LEU A 942 11.03 -29.97 24.17
CA LEU A 942 11.28 -31.06 23.24
C LEU A 942 12.71 -30.97 22.71
N ASN A 943 13.47 -32.06 22.80
CA ASN A 943 14.73 -32.22 22.09
C ASN A 943 14.52 -33.26 20.99
N THR A 944 14.68 -32.87 19.74
CA THR A 944 14.41 -33.73 18.59
C THR A 944 15.37 -33.45 17.44
N THR A 945 15.43 -34.37 16.47
CA THR A 945 16.12 -34.19 15.20
C THR A 945 15.10 -33.86 14.12
N LEU A 946 15.36 -32.81 13.33
CA LEU A 946 14.52 -32.40 12.21
C LEU A 946 15.30 -32.48 10.90
N ASN A 947 14.60 -32.79 9.81
CA ASN A 947 15.18 -32.80 8.48
C ASN A 947 15.23 -31.38 7.91
N ALA A 948 15.87 -31.20 6.75
CA ALA A 948 15.82 -29.93 6.05
C ALA A 948 14.38 -29.64 5.58
N GLY A 949 13.90 -28.41 5.80
CA GLY A 949 12.55 -28.00 5.44
C GLY A 949 11.95 -27.00 6.42
N GLU A 950 10.69 -26.66 6.17
CA GLU A 950 9.85 -25.89 7.08
C GLU A 950 9.17 -26.80 8.10
N HIS A 951 9.13 -26.35 9.35
CA HIS A 951 8.52 -27.01 10.49
C HIS A 951 7.63 -26.03 11.25
N CYS A 952 6.44 -26.46 11.65
CA CYS A 952 5.42 -25.58 12.22
C CYS A 952 5.03 -25.98 13.64
N LEU A 953 5.18 -25.03 14.56
CA LEU A 953 4.64 -25.11 15.92
C LEU A 953 3.18 -24.67 15.90
N GLN A 954 2.30 -25.53 16.43
CA GLN A 954 0.87 -25.24 16.56
C GLN A 954 0.44 -25.23 18.02
N VAL A 955 -0.27 -24.18 18.42
CA VAL A 955 -0.96 -24.08 19.72
C VAL A 955 -2.45 -24.17 19.46
N ARG A 956 -3.06 -25.29 19.87
CA ARG A 956 -4.49 -25.57 19.69
C ARG A 956 -5.24 -25.23 20.95
N VAL A 957 -6.13 -24.24 20.88
CA VAL A 957 -6.81 -23.63 22.02
C VAL A 957 -8.29 -24.00 22.04
N ARG A 958 -8.77 -24.28 23.24
CA ARG A 958 -10.16 -24.57 23.58
C ARG A 958 -10.64 -23.50 24.53
N ASN A 959 -11.62 -22.73 24.10
CA ASN A 959 -12.46 -21.82 24.89
C ASN A 959 -13.69 -22.61 25.37
N LEU A 960 -13.86 -22.70 26.67
CA LEU A 960 -14.88 -23.48 27.38
C LEU A 960 -15.92 -22.59 28.08
N GLY A 961 -15.64 -21.29 28.26
CA GLY A 961 -16.52 -20.31 28.91
C GLY A 961 -17.30 -19.37 27.98
N GLY A 962 -16.83 -19.11 26.75
CA GLY A 962 -17.40 -18.11 25.84
C GLY A 962 -16.91 -16.69 26.18
N ASP A 963 -15.88 -16.65 27.03
CA ASP A 963 -15.13 -15.51 27.51
C ASP A 963 -14.03 -15.13 26.48
N PRO A 964 -13.23 -14.07 26.72
CA PRO A 964 -12.16 -13.66 25.82
C PRO A 964 -11.20 -14.80 25.49
N LEU A 965 -10.88 -15.02 24.22
CA LEU A 965 -9.89 -16.02 23.80
C LEU A 965 -8.51 -15.38 23.68
N GLY A 966 -7.48 -16.02 24.22
CA GLY A 966 -6.10 -15.59 23.99
C GLY A 966 -5.06 -16.71 24.15
N ILE A 967 -3.93 -16.56 23.45
CA ILE A 967 -2.70 -17.33 23.70
C ILE A 967 -1.53 -16.42 24.02
N LYS A 968 -0.59 -16.92 24.80
CA LYS A 968 0.67 -16.24 25.08
C LYS A 968 1.80 -17.26 25.19
N VAL A 969 2.78 -17.15 24.30
CA VAL A 969 3.94 -18.02 24.26
C VAL A 969 5.19 -17.17 24.47
N GLN A 970 6.06 -17.60 25.36
CA GLN A 970 7.41 -17.06 25.46
C GLN A 970 8.39 -18.22 25.39
N GLY A 971 9.27 -18.20 24.40
CA GLY A 971 10.17 -19.34 24.19
C GLY A 971 11.17 -19.14 23.08
N THR A 972 12.15 -20.04 23.06
CA THR A 972 13.20 -20.08 22.06
C THR A 972 13.34 -21.49 21.50
N ILE A 973 13.62 -21.55 20.20
CA ILE A 973 14.09 -22.76 19.53
C ILE A 973 15.60 -22.60 19.35
N THR A 974 16.39 -23.51 19.89
CA THR A 974 17.85 -23.51 19.73
C THR A 974 18.29 -24.77 19.00
N GLY A 975 19.35 -24.66 18.22
CA GLY A 975 19.83 -25.78 17.43
C GLY A 975 20.76 -25.32 16.32
N ASN A 976 21.51 -26.26 15.75
CA ASN A 976 22.36 -25.98 14.60
C ASN A 976 21.51 -25.93 13.34
N ASN A 977 21.94 -25.18 12.33
CA ASN A 977 21.30 -25.07 11.00
C ASN A 977 19.88 -24.48 11.00
N LEU A 978 19.51 -23.71 12.03
CA LEU A 978 18.28 -22.92 12.02
C LEU A 978 18.42 -21.73 11.06
N VAL A 979 17.33 -21.39 10.39
CA VAL A 979 17.24 -20.24 9.49
C VAL A 979 16.46 -19.12 10.19
N LYS A 980 16.98 -17.89 10.14
CA LYS A 980 16.28 -16.71 10.66
C LYS A 980 14.88 -16.61 10.04
N HIS A 981 13.86 -16.25 10.83
CA HIS A 981 12.48 -16.17 10.36
C HIS A 981 12.30 -15.36 9.06
N ASN A 982 12.97 -14.21 8.94
CA ASN A 982 12.91 -13.35 7.76
C ASN A 982 13.57 -13.95 6.49
N CYS A 983 14.27 -15.07 6.61
CA CYS A 983 14.87 -15.82 5.52
C CYS A 983 14.18 -17.15 5.24
N CYS A 984 13.37 -17.65 6.18
CA CYS A 984 12.69 -18.93 6.11
C CYS A 984 11.34 -18.83 5.39
N ASP A 985 10.59 -17.75 5.66
CA ASP A 985 9.34 -17.52 4.97
C ASP A 985 9.00 -16.02 5.01
N SER A 986 9.14 -15.36 3.85
CA SER A 986 8.95 -13.92 3.73
C SER A 986 7.61 -13.60 3.07
N THR A 987 6.50 -14.09 3.63
CA THR A 987 5.19 -13.66 3.16
C THR A 987 4.73 -12.45 3.95
N SER A 988 4.90 -11.26 3.38
CA SER A 988 4.17 -10.10 3.87
C SER A 988 2.69 -10.26 3.55
N CYS A 989 1.86 -9.74 4.44
CA CYS A 989 0.41 -9.75 4.25
C CYS A 989 -0.17 -8.35 4.38
N PHE A 990 -1.15 -8.04 3.53
CA PHE A 990 -2.10 -6.96 3.79
C PHE A 990 -3.37 -7.54 4.37
N THR A 991 -3.87 -6.90 5.43
CA THR A 991 -5.10 -7.28 6.10
C THR A 991 -5.95 -6.03 6.30
N GLY A 992 -7.22 -6.21 6.61
CA GLY A 992 -8.09 -5.09 6.96
C GLY A 992 -9.53 -5.50 7.15
N MET A 993 -10.35 -4.52 7.49
CA MET A 993 -11.78 -4.66 7.57
C MET A 993 -12.47 -3.69 6.62
N LYS A 994 -13.44 -4.22 5.87
CA LYS A 994 -14.51 -3.43 5.29
C LYS A 994 -15.62 -3.28 6.31
N PHE A 995 -15.93 -2.05 6.69
CA PHE A 995 -16.93 -1.77 7.71
C PHE A 995 -17.96 -0.75 7.25
N TRP A 996 -19.17 -0.87 7.80
CA TRP A 996 -20.18 0.17 7.71
C TRP A 996 -19.84 1.25 8.72
N ASP A 997 -19.24 2.31 8.21
CA ASP A 997 -18.98 3.53 8.96
C ASP A 997 -20.30 4.26 9.20
N LYS A 998 -20.82 4.14 10.42
CA LYS A 998 -22.14 4.65 10.80
C LYS A 998 -22.07 6.13 11.15
N ASN A 999 -20.99 6.59 11.77
CA ASN A 999 -20.85 7.97 12.23
C ASN A 999 -20.06 8.88 11.26
N ARG A 1000 -19.53 8.28 10.18
CA ARG A 1000 -18.87 8.90 9.02
C ARG A 1000 -17.49 9.48 9.32
N ASN A 1001 -16.84 9.04 10.39
CA ASN A 1001 -15.55 9.62 10.78
C ASN A 1001 -14.34 8.94 10.10
N GLY A 1002 -14.57 7.87 9.32
CA GLY A 1002 -13.52 7.11 8.64
C GLY A 1002 -12.65 6.28 9.59
N ILE A 1003 -13.08 6.09 10.84
CA ILE A 1003 -12.36 5.36 11.89
C ILE A 1003 -13.24 4.20 12.32
N ARG A 1004 -12.73 2.97 12.17
CA ARG A 1004 -13.43 1.75 12.56
C ARG A 1004 -13.70 1.72 14.06
N GLU A 1005 -14.96 1.55 14.47
CA GLU A 1005 -15.36 1.43 15.88
C GLU A 1005 -16.17 0.17 16.21
N THR A 1006 -16.44 -0.06 17.50
CA THR A 1006 -17.10 -1.28 18.00
C THR A 1006 -18.54 -1.45 17.55
N ASN A 1007 -19.28 -0.37 17.29
CA ASN A 1007 -20.68 -0.40 16.89
C ASN A 1007 -20.88 -0.51 15.36
N GLU A 1008 -19.78 -0.64 14.62
CA GLU A 1008 -19.72 -0.63 13.17
C GLU A 1008 -19.57 -2.05 12.60
N PRO A 1009 -20.62 -2.58 11.95
CA PRO A 1009 -20.59 -3.94 11.45
C PRO A 1009 -19.69 -4.07 10.23
N GLY A 1010 -19.09 -5.24 10.07
CA GLY A 1010 -18.37 -5.60 8.85
C GLY A 1010 -19.28 -5.75 7.65
N LEU A 1011 -18.76 -5.48 6.47
CA LEU A 1011 -19.46 -5.70 5.21
C LEU A 1011 -18.88 -6.92 4.50
N GLN A 1012 -19.70 -7.96 4.38
CA GLN A 1012 -19.34 -9.23 3.78
C GLN A 1012 -19.32 -9.19 2.24
N ASN A 1013 -18.53 -10.08 1.64
CA ASN A 1013 -18.42 -10.32 0.19
C ASN A 1013 -18.06 -9.07 -0.61
N TRP A 1014 -17.29 -8.19 0.02
CA TRP A 1014 -16.80 -6.97 -0.58
C TRP A 1014 -15.50 -7.23 -1.33
N PRO A 1015 -15.40 -6.89 -2.62
CA PRO A 1015 -14.19 -7.13 -3.39
C PRO A 1015 -13.08 -6.14 -3.03
N ILE A 1016 -11.89 -6.67 -2.75
CA ILE A 1016 -10.65 -5.92 -2.50
C ILE A 1016 -9.67 -6.20 -3.64
N TYR A 1017 -9.01 -5.16 -4.14
CA TYR A 1017 -8.17 -5.21 -5.32
C TYR A 1017 -6.73 -4.84 -4.97
N LEU A 1018 -5.77 -5.60 -5.49
CA LEU A 1018 -4.35 -5.32 -5.41
C LEU A 1018 -3.83 -4.86 -6.78
N ASN A 1019 -2.99 -3.83 -6.79
CA ASN A 1019 -2.32 -3.24 -7.94
C ASN A 1019 -3.26 -2.86 -9.10
N GLY A 1020 -4.47 -2.42 -8.78
CA GLY A 1020 -5.46 -2.01 -9.78
C GLY A 1020 -6.00 -3.16 -10.64
N SER A 1021 -5.88 -4.42 -10.18
CA SER A 1021 -6.40 -5.59 -10.87
C SER A 1021 -7.85 -5.42 -11.33
N ALA A 1022 -8.17 -5.98 -12.50
CA ALA A 1022 -9.54 -6.03 -13.02
C ALA A 1022 -10.40 -7.04 -12.24
N THR A 1023 -9.80 -8.10 -11.71
CA THR A 1023 -10.46 -9.10 -10.86
C THR A 1023 -10.16 -8.83 -9.38
N PRO A 1024 -11.12 -9.09 -8.48
CA PRO A 1024 -10.88 -8.99 -7.04
C PRO A 1024 -9.74 -9.91 -6.60
N SER A 1025 -8.80 -9.37 -5.82
CA SER A 1025 -7.68 -10.12 -5.23
C SER A 1025 -8.12 -10.85 -3.96
N ALA A 1026 -9.12 -10.33 -3.25
CA ALA A 1026 -9.77 -10.99 -2.13
C ALA A 1026 -11.23 -10.52 -2.00
N PHE A 1027 -12.03 -11.31 -1.30
CA PHE A 1027 -13.35 -10.91 -0.82
C PHE A 1027 -13.35 -10.86 0.70
N THR A 1028 -14.08 -9.90 1.26
CA THR A 1028 -14.27 -9.85 2.70
C THR A 1028 -15.17 -10.98 3.18
N ASP A 1029 -14.86 -11.50 4.35
CA ASP A 1029 -15.57 -12.59 5.00
C ASP A 1029 -16.87 -12.10 5.69
N SER A 1030 -17.60 -12.97 6.41
CA SER A 1030 -18.88 -12.56 7.04
C SER A 1030 -18.74 -11.48 8.11
N TRP A 1031 -17.52 -11.21 8.54
CA TRP A 1031 -17.16 -10.21 9.52
C TRP A 1031 -16.56 -8.96 8.86
N GLY A 1032 -16.57 -8.89 7.53
CA GLY A 1032 -15.98 -7.81 6.75
C GLY A 1032 -14.46 -7.85 6.67
N LEU A 1033 -13.80 -8.91 7.14
CA LEU A 1033 -12.35 -8.99 7.19
C LEU A 1033 -11.78 -9.58 5.91
N TYR A 1034 -10.59 -9.14 5.52
CA TYR A 1034 -9.86 -9.71 4.38
C TYR A 1034 -8.37 -9.85 4.70
N THR A 1035 -7.70 -10.76 3.99
CA THR A 1035 -6.26 -10.97 4.11
C THR A 1035 -5.68 -11.36 2.74
N LEU A 1036 -4.55 -10.76 2.39
CA LEU A 1036 -3.80 -10.93 1.15
C LEU A 1036 -2.34 -11.20 1.52
N CYS A 1037 -1.89 -12.44 1.46
CA CYS A 1037 -0.52 -12.86 1.79
C CYS A 1037 0.29 -13.20 0.53
N GLY A 1038 1.58 -13.49 0.71
CA GLY A 1038 2.50 -13.81 -0.41
C GLY A 1038 3.04 -12.57 -1.12
N LEU A 1039 3.05 -11.43 -0.44
CA LEU A 1039 3.53 -10.17 -1.01
C LEU A 1039 5.07 -10.11 -0.94
N THR A 1040 5.71 -9.79 -2.07
CA THR A 1040 7.16 -9.60 -2.16
C THR A 1040 7.56 -8.27 -1.50
N SER A 1041 8.58 -8.30 -0.64
CA SER A 1041 9.15 -7.09 -0.05
C SER A 1041 9.95 -6.25 -1.06
N SER A 1042 10.25 -5.01 -0.68
CA SER A 1042 10.94 -3.97 -1.47
C SER A 1042 10.21 -3.53 -2.74
N GLN A 1043 8.88 -3.50 -2.72
CA GLN A 1043 8.07 -2.95 -3.82
C GLN A 1043 6.82 -2.20 -3.35
N PHE A 1044 6.27 -1.39 -4.26
CA PHE A 1044 5.02 -0.67 -4.03
C PHE A 1044 3.82 -1.55 -4.38
N TYR A 1045 2.81 -1.45 -3.55
CA TYR A 1045 1.49 -2.02 -3.79
C TYR A 1045 0.42 -0.95 -3.70
N SER A 1046 -0.62 -1.10 -4.53
CA SER A 1046 -1.85 -0.32 -4.43
C SER A 1046 -2.99 -1.24 -3.99
N ILE A 1047 -3.54 -1.03 -2.80
CA ILE A 1047 -4.69 -1.79 -2.31
C ILE A 1047 -5.93 -0.90 -2.32
N SER A 1048 -7.01 -1.37 -2.93
CA SER A 1048 -8.20 -0.55 -3.17
C SER A 1048 -9.50 -1.31 -3.05
N GLU A 1049 -10.58 -0.55 -2.88
CA GLU A 1049 -11.95 -1.03 -3.02
C GLU A 1049 -12.67 -0.38 -4.21
N ARG A 1050 -13.77 -1.00 -4.64
CA ARG A 1050 -14.75 -0.37 -5.54
C ARG A 1050 -16.08 -0.27 -4.81
N THR A 1051 -16.63 0.93 -4.74
CA THR A 1051 -17.93 1.18 -4.11
C THR A 1051 -19.08 0.96 -5.09
N ASN A 1052 -20.17 0.38 -4.59
CA ASN A 1052 -21.42 0.28 -5.34
C ASN A 1052 -22.31 1.51 -5.09
N PHE A 1053 -23.41 1.61 -5.83
CA PHE A 1053 -24.34 2.75 -5.83
C PHE A 1053 -24.92 3.10 -4.45
N PHE A 1054 -25.15 2.12 -3.57
CA PHE A 1054 -25.79 2.32 -2.26
C PHE A 1054 -24.84 2.80 -1.16
N TRP A 1055 -23.53 2.79 -1.44
CA TRP A 1055 -22.50 3.10 -0.47
C TRP A 1055 -21.63 4.28 -0.92
N ARG A 1056 -21.02 4.97 0.05
CA ARG A 1056 -20.05 6.04 -0.19
C ARG A 1056 -18.86 5.83 0.73
N ASN A 1057 -17.65 5.92 0.18
CA ASN A 1057 -16.41 5.80 0.94
C ASN A 1057 -16.33 6.90 2.02
N THR A 1058 -15.93 6.50 3.22
CA THR A 1058 -15.58 7.41 4.33
C THR A 1058 -14.09 7.33 4.67
N THR A 1059 -13.41 6.26 4.24
CA THR A 1059 -11.94 6.18 4.18
C THR A 1059 -11.43 6.38 2.75
N PRO A 1060 -10.12 6.56 2.54
CA PRO A 1060 -9.53 6.48 1.20
C PRO A 1060 -9.95 5.21 0.45
N ARG A 1061 -10.34 5.38 -0.81
CA ARG A 1061 -10.72 4.26 -1.70
C ARG A 1061 -9.53 3.37 -2.09
N SER A 1062 -8.32 3.92 -1.99
CA SER A 1062 -7.07 3.23 -2.30
C SER A 1062 -5.98 3.69 -1.35
N TYR A 1063 -5.11 2.76 -0.96
CA TYR A 1063 -3.88 3.00 -0.23
C TYR A 1063 -2.70 2.55 -1.07
N ASN A 1064 -1.67 3.38 -1.17
CA ASN A 1064 -0.40 3.00 -1.75
C ASN A 1064 0.60 2.76 -0.63
N TYR A 1065 1.30 1.62 -0.67
CA TYR A 1065 2.22 1.23 0.39
C TYR A 1065 3.49 0.62 -0.18
N TYR A 1066 4.64 1.15 0.25
CA TYR A 1066 5.94 0.55 -0.04
C TYR A 1066 6.24 -0.49 1.04
N LEU A 1067 6.14 -1.76 0.65
CA LEU A 1067 6.42 -2.86 1.55
C LEU A 1067 7.94 -3.04 1.64
N GLN A 1068 8.58 -2.62 2.74
CA GLN A 1068 10.05 -2.61 2.84
C GLN A 1068 10.66 -3.95 3.25
N SER A 1069 9.89 -4.78 3.94
CA SER A 1069 10.33 -6.06 4.51
C SER A 1069 9.14 -6.97 4.74
N SER A 1070 9.37 -8.20 5.23
CA SER A 1070 8.33 -9.08 5.78
C SER A 1070 7.59 -8.38 6.92
N GLU A 1071 6.36 -7.96 6.68
CA GLU A 1071 5.48 -7.34 7.69
C GLU A 1071 4.00 -7.55 7.34
N VAL A 1072 3.15 -7.43 8.35
CA VAL A 1072 1.69 -7.41 8.19
C VAL A 1072 1.21 -5.97 8.30
N LYS A 1073 0.55 -5.47 7.25
CA LYS A 1073 0.02 -4.10 7.23
C LYS A 1073 -1.51 -4.08 7.15
N ASN A 1074 -2.12 -3.28 8.01
CA ASN A 1074 -3.57 -3.11 8.08
C ASN A 1074 -4.06 -1.93 7.22
N PHE A 1075 -5.10 -2.16 6.41
CA PHE A 1075 -5.80 -1.16 5.59
C PHE A 1075 -7.32 -1.32 5.73
N ASP A 1076 -7.96 -0.50 6.56
CA ASP A 1076 -9.40 -0.56 6.73
C ASP A 1076 -10.13 0.29 5.69
N PHE A 1077 -11.30 -0.19 5.26
CA PHE A 1077 -12.14 0.48 4.27
C PHE A 1077 -13.52 0.77 4.86
N GLY A 1078 -13.78 2.01 5.25
CA GLY A 1078 -15.07 2.46 5.79
C GLY A 1078 -16.00 2.95 4.69
N ASN A 1079 -17.26 2.51 4.71
CA ASN A 1079 -18.33 3.06 3.88
C ASN A 1079 -19.57 3.42 4.69
N ARG A 1080 -20.23 4.50 4.29
CA ARG A 1080 -21.58 4.85 4.76
C ARG A 1080 -22.64 4.53 3.73
N ARG A 1081 -23.86 4.18 4.17
CA ARG A 1081 -25.04 4.05 3.29
C ARG A 1081 -25.57 5.42 2.85
N ARG A 1082 -26.13 5.48 1.64
CA ARG A 1082 -26.89 6.63 1.14
C ARG A 1082 -28.37 6.54 1.58
N PHE A 1083 -29.06 7.67 1.70
CA PHE A 1083 -30.47 7.74 2.11
C PHE A 1083 -31.41 7.28 0.97
N TRP A 1084 -32.51 6.56 1.27
CA TRP A 1084 -33.48 6.07 0.28
C TRP A 1084 -34.94 6.06 0.80
N PHE A 1085 -35.93 6.01 -0.10
CA PHE A 1085 -37.35 5.84 0.24
C PHE A 1085 -38.07 4.96 -0.80
N ILE A 1086 -39.32 4.59 -0.53
CA ILE A 1086 -40.16 3.80 -1.45
C ILE A 1086 -41.46 4.56 -1.75
N GLY A 1087 -41.88 4.55 -3.01
CA GLY A 1087 -43.16 5.09 -3.47
C GLY A 1087 -43.63 4.39 -4.74
N ALA A 1088 -44.81 4.74 -5.24
CA ALA A 1088 -45.39 4.13 -6.44
C ALA A 1088 -46.18 5.17 -7.24
N PHE A 1089 -46.33 4.96 -8.54
CA PHE A 1089 -47.10 5.82 -9.44
C PHE A 1089 -48.50 5.26 -9.68
N GLN A 1090 -49.47 6.15 -9.95
CA GLN A 1090 -50.86 5.80 -10.21
C GLN A 1090 -51.03 4.83 -11.39
N THR A 1091 -50.07 4.76 -12.31
CA THR A 1091 -50.07 3.81 -13.45
C THR A 1091 -49.51 2.43 -13.10
N GLY A 1092 -48.92 2.24 -11.91
CA GLY A 1092 -48.26 1.02 -11.47
C GLY A 1092 -46.72 1.09 -11.52
N PRO A 1093 -46.00 -0.06 -11.48
CA PRO A 1093 -44.55 -0.10 -11.53
C PRO A 1093 -44.04 0.17 -12.96
N VAL A 1094 -44.08 1.43 -13.37
CA VAL A 1094 -43.40 1.90 -14.59
C VAL A 1094 -42.01 2.38 -14.19
N VAL A 1095 -40.97 1.94 -14.89
CA VAL A 1095 -39.59 2.27 -14.53
C VAL A 1095 -39.21 3.62 -15.15
N ARG A 1096 -39.27 4.68 -14.33
CA ARG A 1096 -38.87 6.03 -14.74
C ARG A 1096 -37.37 6.23 -14.55
N TYR A 1097 -36.66 6.41 -15.65
CA TYR A 1097 -35.20 6.65 -15.65
C TYR A 1097 -34.83 8.05 -16.15
N ASP A 1098 -35.80 8.88 -16.50
CA ASP A 1098 -35.66 10.16 -17.22
C ASP A 1098 -35.26 11.37 -16.34
N GLY A 1099 -34.99 11.17 -15.04
CA GLY A 1099 -34.66 12.27 -14.13
C GLY A 1099 -35.77 13.32 -13.96
N SER A 1100 -37.00 13.04 -14.43
CA SER A 1100 -38.19 13.88 -14.18
C SER A 1100 -38.56 13.88 -12.71
N LEU A 1101 -38.26 12.79 -12.01
CA LEU A 1101 -38.52 12.61 -10.59
C LEU A 1101 -37.41 13.20 -9.73
N ARG A 1102 -37.81 14.06 -8.79
CA ARG A 1102 -36.93 14.69 -7.82
C ARG A 1102 -37.47 14.47 -6.43
N ALA A 1103 -36.56 14.15 -5.51
CA ALA A 1103 -36.84 14.22 -4.09
C ALA A 1103 -36.15 15.40 -3.47
N GLU A 1104 -36.84 16.05 -2.54
CA GLU A 1104 -36.31 17.13 -1.76
C GLU A 1104 -36.39 16.79 -0.27
N LEU A 1105 -35.34 17.13 0.48
CA LEU A 1105 -35.39 17.18 1.92
C LEU A 1105 -35.66 18.63 2.33
N ARG A 1106 -36.76 18.84 3.05
CA ARG A 1106 -37.20 20.17 3.49
C ARG A 1106 -37.22 20.27 5.01
N GLY A 1107 -36.92 21.47 5.51
CA GLY A 1107 -36.89 21.75 6.95
C GLY A 1107 -38.22 21.43 7.63
N SER A 1108 -38.21 21.21 8.94
CA SER A 1108 -39.41 20.89 9.72
C SER A 1108 -40.28 22.09 10.10
N THR A 1109 -39.86 23.32 9.78
CA THR A 1109 -40.54 24.57 10.16
C THR A 1109 -40.69 25.49 8.96
N SER A 1110 -41.86 26.13 8.82
CA SER A 1110 -42.13 27.16 7.80
C SER A 1110 -41.02 28.22 7.81
N PRO A 1111 -40.42 28.59 6.66
CA PRO A 1111 -40.89 28.35 5.28
C PRO A 1111 -40.44 27.01 4.66
N TYR A 1112 -40.11 25.99 5.47
CA TYR A 1112 -39.73 24.64 5.03
C TYR A 1112 -38.64 24.66 3.96
N LEU A 1113 -37.53 25.37 4.30
CA LEU A 1113 -36.40 25.58 3.40
C LEU A 1113 -35.90 24.24 2.84
N LYS A 1114 -35.63 24.22 1.55
CA LYS A 1114 -34.98 23.09 0.87
C LYS A 1114 -33.54 22.98 1.37
N LEU A 1115 -33.19 21.85 1.96
CA LEU A 1115 -31.82 21.56 2.43
C LEU A 1115 -31.02 20.77 1.41
N ASP A 1116 -31.68 19.83 0.74
CA ASP A 1116 -31.05 19.06 -0.32
C ASP A 1116 -32.09 18.58 -1.34
N SER A 1117 -31.61 18.19 -2.52
CA SER A 1117 -32.40 17.45 -3.49
C SER A 1117 -31.58 16.40 -4.18
N GLY A 1118 -32.22 15.28 -4.48
CA GLY A 1118 -31.65 14.24 -5.32
C GLY A 1118 -32.55 13.93 -6.50
N THR A 1119 -31.92 13.67 -7.65
CA THR A 1119 -32.60 13.01 -8.77
C THR A 1119 -32.87 11.57 -8.35
N ILE A 1120 -34.07 11.09 -8.65
CA ILE A 1120 -34.54 9.78 -8.25
C ILE A 1120 -34.29 8.78 -9.37
N TYR A 1121 -33.70 7.64 -9.02
CA TYR A 1121 -33.65 6.47 -9.88
C TYR A 1121 -34.66 5.45 -9.36
N GLN A 1122 -35.60 5.04 -10.20
CA GLN A 1122 -36.55 3.99 -9.90
C GLN A 1122 -36.03 2.66 -10.42
N ASP A 1123 -36.09 1.60 -9.61
CA ASP A 1123 -35.81 0.24 -10.09
C ASP A 1123 -37.09 -0.51 -10.52
N SER A 1124 -36.90 -1.71 -11.07
CA SER A 1124 -38.00 -2.61 -11.50
C SER A 1124 -38.98 -3.03 -10.39
N LEU A 1125 -38.69 -2.71 -9.11
CA LEU A 1125 -39.54 -3.02 -7.95
C LEU A 1125 -40.29 -1.78 -7.42
N GLY A 1126 -40.07 -0.60 -8.03
CA GLY A 1126 -40.60 0.68 -7.57
C GLY A 1126 -39.81 1.32 -6.44
N VAL A 1127 -38.57 0.89 -6.20
CA VAL A 1127 -37.69 1.51 -5.20
C VAL A 1127 -37.07 2.76 -5.79
N MET A 1128 -37.18 3.87 -5.06
CA MET A 1128 -36.73 5.18 -5.49
C MET A 1128 -35.50 5.61 -4.69
N THR A 1129 -34.36 5.76 -5.37
CA THR A 1129 -33.10 6.11 -4.70
C THR A 1129 -32.66 7.53 -5.08
N PRO A 1130 -32.90 8.53 -4.23
CA PRO A 1130 -32.43 9.89 -4.48
C PRO A 1130 -30.92 10.02 -4.30
N LEU A 1131 -30.24 10.67 -5.26
CA LEU A 1131 -28.84 11.08 -5.09
C LEU A 1131 -28.75 12.45 -4.40
N PHE A 1132 -28.75 12.46 -3.08
CA PHE A 1132 -28.48 13.66 -2.28
C PHE A 1132 -26.97 14.00 -2.31
N THR A 1133 -26.62 15.18 -2.81
CA THR A 1133 -25.23 15.60 -3.02
C THR A 1133 -24.60 16.25 -1.79
N ASN A 1134 -25.42 16.74 -0.85
CA ASN A 1134 -24.96 17.52 0.30
C ASN A 1134 -25.01 16.70 1.60
N ASP A 1135 -24.11 17.01 2.53
CA ASP A 1135 -24.14 16.41 3.87
C ASP A 1135 -25.17 17.15 4.73
N VAL A 1136 -26.41 16.67 4.72
CA VAL A 1136 -27.50 17.19 5.57
C VAL A 1136 -27.23 16.83 7.05
N PRO A 1137 -27.32 17.79 7.99
CA PRO A 1137 -27.18 17.53 9.42
C PRO A 1137 -28.22 16.54 9.95
N SER A 1138 -27.96 15.94 11.12
CA SER A 1138 -28.98 15.17 11.83
C SER A 1138 -30.17 16.06 12.19
N GLY A 1139 -31.39 15.59 11.91
CA GLY A 1139 -32.60 16.36 12.17
C GLY A 1139 -33.87 15.71 11.62
N ASN A 1140 -35.00 16.32 11.92
CA ASN A 1140 -36.30 15.93 11.39
C ASN A 1140 -36.61 16.75 10.13
N TYR A 1141 -36.93 16.09 9.03
CA TYR A 1141 -37.15 16.74 7.73
C TYR A 1141 -38.37 16.16 7.02
N TYR A 1142 -39.07 16.95 6.22
CA TYR A 1142 -40.07 16.41 5.30
C TYR A 1142 -39.38 15.85 4.06
N ALA A 1143 -39.82 14.69 3.59
CA ALA A 1143 -39.50 14.21 2.25
C ALA A 1143 -40.58 14.71 1.29
N VAL A 1144 -40.16 15.30 0.18
CA VAL A 1144 -41.07 15.84 -0.84
C VAL A 1144 -40.75 15.20 -2.17
N MET A 1145 -41.78 14.65 -2.78
CA MET A 1145 -41.76 13.99 -4.08
C MET A 1145 -42.29 14.93 -5.15
N LYS A 1146 -41.49 15.13 -6.21
CA LYS A 1146 -41.84 15.97 -7.36
C LYS A 1146 -41.57 15.22 -8.65
N GLY A 1147 -42.36 15.51 -9.67
CA GLY A 1147 -42.20 14.99 -11.03
C GLY A 1147 -42.95 15.87 -12.00
N ASN A 1148 -42.55 15.85 -13.28
CA ASN A 1148 -43.02 16.79 -14.31
C ASN A 1148 -44.52 16.66 -14.66
N ASN A 1149 -45.17 15.56 -14.27
CA ASN A 1149 -46.58 15.28 -14.55
C ASN A 1149 -47.33 14.74 -13.33
N MET A 1150 -46.79 14.93 -12.13
CA MET A 1150 -47.39 14.45 -10.88
C MET A 1150 -47.69 15.58 -9.90
N ILE A 1151 -48.64 15.32 -9.01
CA ILE A 1151 -48.90 16.23 -7.90
C ILE A 1151 -47.73 16.19 -6.90
N GLU A 1152 -47.20 17.36 -6.54
CA GLU A 1152 -46.17 17.44 -5.50
C GLU A 1152 -46.71 16.84 -4.19
N THR A 1153 -46.04 15.80 -3.69
CA THR A 1153 -46.52 15.04 -2.52
C THR A 1153 -45.53 15.10 -1.38
N TRP A 1154 -46.00 15.51 -0.20
CA TRP A 1154 -45.19 15.63 1.02
C TRP A 1154 -45.41 14.42 1.94
N SER A 1155 -44.37 14.00 2.66
CA SER A 1155 -44.51 13.03 3.75
C SER A 1155 -45.50 13.54 4.81
N ALA A 1156 -46.33 12.64 5.35
CA ALA A 1156 -47.36 13.01 6.33
C ALA A 1156 -46.79 13.59 7.63
N SER A 1157 -45.57 13.21 7.97
CA SER A 1157 -44.81 13.74 9.10
C SER A 1157 -43.37 13.98 8.70
N THR A 1158 -42.63 14.67 9.56
CA THR A 1158 -41.17 14.72 9.43
C THR A 1158 -40.56 13.34 9.68
N ILE A 1159 -39.47 13.08 8.97
CA ILE A 1159 -38.67 11.86 8.99
C ILE A 1159 -37.38 12.22 9.70
N LEU A 1160 -36.98 11.38 10.65
CA LEU A 1160 -35.68 11.52 11.29
C LEU A 1160 -34.59 11.10 10.31
N VAL A 1161 -33.80 12.07 9.87
CA VAL A 1161 -32.50 11.84 9.25
C VAL A 1161 -31.50 11.82 10.38
N ASP A 1162 -31.15 10.61 10.84
CA ASP A 1162 -30.11 10.41 11.86
C ASP A 1162 -28.79 10.07 11.15
N THR A 1163 -27.77 10.90 11.36
CA THR A 1163 -26.44 10.69 10.79
C THR A 1163 -25.73 9.47 11.37
N ASN A 1164 -26.24 8.86 12.44
CA ASN A 1164 -25.67 7.68 13.11
C ASN A 1164 -26.46 6.37 12.84
N ASN A 1165 -27.65 6.45 12.25
CA ASN A 1165 -28.50 5.28 11.98
C ASN A 1165 -29.46 5.54 10.81
N VAL A 1166 -29.06 5.13 9.60
CA VAL A 1166 -29.78 5.43 8.35
C VAL A 1166 -30.69 4.29 7.86
N ASP A 1167 -31.20 3.46 8.76
CA ASP A 1167 -32.26 2.49 8.41
C ASP A 1167 -33.68 3.12 8.45
N SER A 1168 -33.81 4.46 8.56
CA SER A 1168 -35.12 5.14 8.49
C SER A 1168 -35.68 5.17 7.06
N LEU A 1169 -36.21 4.01 6.64
CA LEU A 1169 -37.00 3.87 5.43
C LEU A 1169 -38.35 4.59 5.58
N TYR A 1170 -38.58 5.64 4.80
CA TYR A 1170 -39.92 6.18 4.61
C TYR A 1170 -40.57 5.53 3.38
N ASN A 1171 -41.77 4.98 3.52
CA ASN A 1171 -42.43 4.21 2.46
C ASN A 1171 -43.87 4.69 2.24
N PHE A 1172 -44.06 5.49 1.17
CA PHE A 1172 -45.34 6.04 0.76
C PHE A 1172 -46.37 4.98 0.35
N THR A 1173 -45.93 3.76 0.00
CA THR A 1173 -46.82 2.74 -0.57
C THR A 1173 -47.67 1.98 0.44
N THR A 1174 -47.39 2.17 1.73
CA THR A 1174 -47.96 1.34 2.82
C THR A 1174 -49.36 1.76 3.25
N SER A 1175 -49.66 3.07 3.26
CA SER A 1175 -50.98 3.60 3.63
C SER A 1175 -51.19 4.99 3.01
N GLN A 1176 -52.44 5.38 2.75
CA GLN A 1176 -52.77 6.73 2.27
C GLN A 1176 -52.23 7.83 3.20
N SER A 1177 -52.22 7.56 4.50
CA SER A 1177 -51.73 8.46 5.55
C SER A 1177 -50.21 8.61 5.61
N GLN A 1178 -49.47 8.07 4.65
CA GLN A 1178 -48.04 8.40 4.47
C GLN A 1178 -47.84 9.70 3.69
N ALA A 1179 -48.87 10.23 3.04
CA ALA A 1179 -48.82 11.58 2.47
C ALA A 1179 -49.56 12.57 3.34
N PHE A 1180 -49.06 13.80 3.37
CA PHE A 1180 -49.72 14.90 4.04
C PHE A 1180 -51.11 15.12 3.43
N GLY A 1181 -52.13 15.25 4.29
CA GLY A 1181 -53.53 15.35 3.83
C GLY A 1181 -54.11 14.09 3.18
N ASN A 1182 -53.48 12.92 3.34
CA ASN A 1182 -53.86 11.67 2.66
C ASN A 1182 -53.82 11.78 1.12
N ASN A 1183 -52.90 12.59 0.58
CA ASN A 1183 -52.85 12.91 -0.86
C ASN A 1183 -52.21 11.81 -1.73
N LEU A 1184 -52.73 10.58 -1.65
CA LEU A 1184 -52.35 9.40 -2.44
C LEU A 1184 -53.59 8.67 -2.95
N THR A 1185 -53.45 7.91 -4.02
CA THR A 1185 -54.46 7.01 -4.59
C THR A 1185 -54.05 5.55 -4.44
N PHE A 1186 -55.01 4.63 -4.36
CA PHE A 1186 -54.73 3.19 -4.24
C PHE A 1186 -54.84 2.51 -5.60
N VAL A 1187 -53.72 2.01 -6.12
CA VAL A 1187 -53.67 1.32 -7.41
C VAL A 1187 -52.78 0.08 -7.30
N ASN A 1188 -53.21 -1.05 -7.88
CA ASN A 1188 -52.45 -2.30 -7.96
C ASN A 1188 -51.84 -2.77 -6.62
N GLY A 1189 -52.59 -2.61 -5.52
CA GLY A 1189 -52.18 -3.06 -4.19
C GLY A 1189 -51.22 -2.11 -3.45
N LYS A 1190 -50.93 -0.92 -4.00
CA LYS A 1190 -50.03 0.07 -3.40
C LYS A 1190 -50.66 1.47 -3.38
N TRP A 1191 -50.35 2.24 -2.34
CA TRP A 1191 -50.62 3.68 -2.34
C TRP A 1191 -49.62 4.41 -3.24
N SER A 1192 -50.14 5.27 -4.09
CA SER A 1192 -49.43 5.80 -5.25
C SER A 1192 -49.69 7.29 -5.42
N PHE A 1193 -48.73 8.01 -6.01
CA PHE A 1193 -48.84 9.44 -6.27
C PHE A 1193 -49.81 9.72 -7.42
N TYR A 1194 -50.62 10.77 -7.28
CA TYR A 1194 -51.50 11.23 -8.36
C TYR A 1194 -50.70 11.83 -9.52
N ILE A 1195 -51.17 11.60 -10.75
CA ILE A 1195 -50.61 12.12 -11.99
C ILE A 1195 -51.62 13.00 -12.72
N GLY A 1196 -51.17 13.93 -13.55
CA GLY A 1196 -52.01 14.83 -14.34
C GLY A 1196 -51.79 16.32 -14.12
N ASP A 1197 -50.93 16.72 -13.18
CA ASP A 1197 -50.51 18.13 -13.01
C ASP A 1197 -49.37 18.42 -13.99
N VAL A 1198 -49.71 18.64 -15.25
CA VAL A 1198 -48.74 18.87 -16.34
C VAL A 1198 -48.34 20.34 -16.43
N THR A 1199 -49.17 21.24 -15.90
CA THR A 1199 -48.88 22.67 -15.80
C THR A 1199 -47.98 23.01 -14.61
N GLN A 1200 -47.84 22.10 -13.64
CA GLN A 1200 -47.05 22.23 -12.41
C GLN A 1200 -47.52 23.40 -11.52
N ASP A 1201 -48.82 23.70 -11.55
CA ASP A 1201 -49.42 24.78 -10.77
C ASP A 1201 -49.93 24.30 -9.39
N GLY A 1202 -49.92 22.97 -9.17
CA GLY A 1202 -50.36 22.34 -7.93
C GLY A 1202 -51.84 21.98 -7.90
N ALA A 1203 -52.55 22.04 -9.03
CA ALA A 1203 -53.87 21.47 -9.24
C ALA A 1203 -53.86 20.51 -10.43
N ILE A 1204 -54.80 19.57 -10.47
CA ILE A 1204 -55.13 18.83 -11.69
C ILE A 1204 -56.48 19.36 -12.13
N ASP A 1205 -56.52 20.14 -13.21
CA ASP A 1205 -57.76 20.78 -13.66
C ASP A 1205 -57.90 20.86 -15.20
N GLY A 1206 -58.87 21.64 -15.66
CA GLY A 1206 -59.15 21.78 -17.09
C GLY A 1206 -57.99 22.38 -17.90
N SER A 1207 -57.05 23.08 -17.27
CA SER A 1207 -55.86 23.60 -17.94
C SER A 1207 -54.85 22.50 -18.25
N ASP A 1208 -54.68 21.52 -17.36
CA ASP A 1208 -53.87 20.33 -17.60
C ASP A 1208 -54.48 19.45 -18.69
N ILE A 1209 -55.78 19.19 -18.59
CA ILE A 1209 -56.53 18.38 -19.57
C ILE A 1209 -56.43 19.01 -20.95
N ALA A 1210 -56.52 20.33 -21.07
CA ALA A 1210 -56.41 21.01 -22.37
C ALA A 1210 -55.03 20.79 -23.02
N LEU A 1211 -53.94 20.73 -22.23
CA LEU A 1211 -52.61 20.45 -22.77
C LEU A 1211 -52.49 19.00 -23.23
N ILE A 1212 -53.01 18.06 -22.44
CA ILE A 1212 -53.02 16.63 -22.78
C ILE A 1212 -53.90 16.38 -24.02
N ASP A 1213 -55.08 17.01 -24.11
CA ASP A 1213 -56.01 16.88 -25.23
C ASP A 1213 -55.44 17.47 -26.54
N ASN A 1214 -54.73 18.59 -26.45
CA ASN A 1214 -54.01 19.15 -27.59
C ASN A 1214 -52.92 18.19 -28.08
N ASP A 1215 -52.15 17.59 -27.18
CA ASP A 1215 -51.09 16.64 -27.52
C ASP A 1215 -51.65 15.30 -28.02
N ALA A 1216 -52.76 14.83 -27.47
CA ALA A 1216 -53.49 13.66 -27.92
C ALA A 1216 -54.06 13.84 -29.33
N THR A 1217 -54.64 15.01 -29.61
CA THR A 1217 -55.13 15.37 -30.95
C THR A 1217 -54.01 15.39 -31.99
N ASN A 1218 -52.81 15.77 -31.56
CA ASN A 1218 -51.61 15.80 -32.39
C ASN A 1218 -50.86 14.46 -32.45
N PHE A 1219 -51.35 13.42 -31.77
CA PHE A 1219 -50.69 12.11 -31.63
C PHE A 1219 -49.21 12.26 -31.25
N VAL A 1220 -48.94 13.06 -30.22
CA VAL A 1220 -47.58 13.27 -29.72
C VAL A 1220 -47.00 11.92 -29.28
N THR A 1221 -45.81 11.57 -29.77
CA THR A 1221 -45.13 10.29 -29.46
C THR A 1221 -43.71 10.53 -28.95
N GLY A 1222 -43.20 9.59 -28.15
CA GLY A 1222 -41.95 9.76 -27.40
C GLY A 1222 -42.19 10.41 -26.04
N TYR A 1223 -41.15 10.87 -25.37
CA TYR A 1223 -41.29 11.47 -24.04
C TYR A 1223 -42.07 12.79 -24.09
N ALA A 1224 -43.26 12.82 -23.50
CA ALA A 1224 -44.09 14.00 -23.33
C ALA A 1224 -44.58 14.09 -21.88
N VAL A 1225 -44.64 15.29 -21.29
CA VAL A 1225 -45.18 15.46 -19.93
C VAL A 1225 -46.67 15.12 -19.86
N SER A 1226 -47.36 15.23 -20.99
CA SER A 1226 -48.75 14.86 -21.22
C SER A 1226 -48.97 13.36 -21.44
N ASP A 1227 -47.91 12.58 -21.67
CA ASP A 1227 -47.96 11.11 -21.64
C ASP A 1227 -47.93 10.66 -20.17
N LEU A 1228 -49.12 10.45 -19.61
CA LEU A 1228 -49.31 10.15 -18.19
C LEU A 1228 -49.09 8.65 -17.93
N ASN A 1229 -49.46 7.80 -18.88
CA ASN A 1229 -49.39 6.35 -18.74
C ASN A 1229 -48.01 5.76 -19.15
N GLU A 1230 -47.18 6.57 -19.82
CA GLU A 1230 -45.83 6.29 -20.30
C GLU A 1230 -45.75 5.11 -21.29
N ASP A 1231 -46.81 4.91 -22.08
CA ASP A 1231 -46.82 3.93 -23.17
C ASP A 1231 -46.14 4.45 -24.46
N GLY A 1232 -45.73 5.72 -24.45
CA GLY A 1232 -44.97 6.38 -25.51
C GLY A 1232 -45.84 7.11 -26.54
N VAL A 1233 -47.15 7.20 -26.31
CA VAL A 1233 -48.10 7.93 -27.15
C VAL A 1233 -49.09 8.70 -26.27
N VAL A 1234 -49.22 10.01 -26.48
CA VAL A 1234 -50.29 10.78 -25.84
C VAL A 1234 -51.60 10.48 -26.56
N ASP A 1235 -52.56 9.88 -25.85
CA ASP A 1235 -53.88 9.59 -26.39
C ASP A 1235 -55.01 9.76 -25.36
N ALA A 1236 -56.22 9.29 -25.70
CA ALA A 1236 -57.39 9.43 -24.82
C ALA A 1236 -57.22 8.70 -23.47
N SER A 1237 -56.31 7.74 -23.37
CA SER A 1237 -56.02 7.02 -22.12
C SER A 1237 -55.25 7.87 -21.10
N ASP A 1238 -54.43 8.84 -21.56
CA ASP A 1238 -53.79 9.83 -20.69
C ASP A 1238 -54.78 10.85 -20.16
N ILE A 1239 -55.64 11.35 -21.05
CA ILE A 1239 -56.73 12.27 -20.71
C ILE A 1239 -57.58 11.68 -19.58
N LEU A 1240 -57.83 10.37 -19.62
CA LEU A 1240 -58.64 9.69 -18.59
C LEU A 1240 -58.03 9.79 -17.19
N PHE A 1241 -56.70 9.80 -17.04
CA PHE A 1241 -56.07 9.98 -15.73
C PHE A 1241 -56.27 11.42 -15.21
N ALA A 1242 -56.00 12.41 -16.04
CA ALA A 1242 -56.16 13.83 -15.69
C ALA A 1242 -57.62 14.18 -15.44
N ASP A 1243 -58.56 13.73 -16.28
CA ASP A 1243 -59.99 13.99 -16.15
C ASP A 1243 -60.57 13.38 -14.86
N ASN A 1244 -60.24 12.13 -14.56
CA ASN A 1244 -60.67 11.49 -13.31
C ASN A 1244 -60.10 12.20 -12.07
N ASN A 1245 -58.84 12.63 -12.11
CA ASN A 1245 -58.22 13.32 -11.00
C ASN A 1245 -58.75 14.78 -10.86
N ALA A 1246 -59.02 15.46 -11.98
CA ALA A 1246 -59.63 16.79 -12.00
C ALA A 1246 -61.07 16.77 -11.45
N ALA A 1247 -61.87 15.77 -11.82
CA ALA A 1247 -63.21 15.56 -11.29
C ALA A 1247 -63.21 15.34 -9.76
N ASN A 1248 -62.10 14.83 -9.21
CA ASN A 1248 -61.90 14.64 -7.79
C ASN A 1248 -61.23 15.84 -7.08
N PHE A 1249 -61.01 16.95 -7.79
CA PHE A 1249 -60.36 18.16 -7.26
C PHE A 1249 -59.00 17.89 -6.62
N ILE A 1250 -58.21 16.99 -7.22
CA ILE A 1250 -56.89 16.65 -6.71
C ILE A 1250 -55.98 17.88 -6.81
N THR A 1251 -55.43 18.28 -5.67
CA THR A 1251 -54.55 19.45 -5.52
C THR A 1251 -53.38 19.12 -4.60
N LYS A 1252 -52.33 19.91 -4.67
CA LYS A 1252 -51.17 19.82 -3.79
C LYS A 1252 -51.60 20.14 -2.35
N ILE A 1253 -51.26 19.24 -1.42
CA ILE A 1253 -51.43 19.46 0.02
C ILE A 1253 -50.05 19.40 0.68
N SER A 1254 -49.66 20.48 1.35
CA SER A 1254 -48.38 20.59 2.06
C SER A 1254 -48.57 21.05 3.52
N PRO A 1255 -47.59 20.78 4.41
CA PRO A 1255 -47.63 21.16 5.83
C PRO A 1255 -47.69 22.65 6.14
#